data_AF-A0A9D1MWU2-F1
#
_entry.id   AF-A0A9D1MWU2-F1
#
_cell.length_a   1.000
_cell.length_b   1.000
_cell.length_c   1.000
_cell.angle_alpha   90.00
_cell.angle_beta   90.00
_cell.angle_gamma   90.00
#
_symmetry.space_group_name_H-M   'P 1'
#
loop_
_entity.id
_entity.type
_entity.pdbx_description
1 polymer ?
#
loop_
_entity_poly.entity_id
_entity_poly.type
_entity_poly.pdbx_seq_one_letter_code
_entity_poly.pdbx_strand_id
1 'polypeptide(L)'
;MKKKDIGNNPVDAAEIKEATQEATQQQAEQKEQQTQEAQPKKGFFAAVGAAFAKAGKTVWRWTKRTFMGASKEFAVSMEDAMSVEAIESPFKQTVKSFFRKPLAVTALVIVVLMFIVSFIGPLMLPMDLSYSESYHANLSPGYRFMKVPKALANNVKSISSYSFFSVGVDNDNNLYVWGNTNMLNSANNVDFSQLPQELQGKKVAFASAGYDHAIAITTEGKVVGWGEYDCAQYGTGGSLSGTSQVIDMPDELIDGTIDVDNVAQLVCGYQVTAIVMKDGSVYVWGNYKAGASNIRQLRNRTDVAQVEFTGTKVIARLTDGTLWLGNAADSFGTLEIDNGDGTHSFVAIEDYIGNRKVVDIATTKSGIAVLLEDGDLVVSGNITTSNTRVERPVLSEEEKILQIAGGAKHLSILTSAGRVYSFGDNALKQSNAPTKQVDTDGKLFAGAFQSYMVGSDNSIQQKWGCKGYLMGTDELGRDIFTRIVHGGKKTMTIGAVAVIISAVIAIIVGCLSGYFGGWVDMLLMRVTEVFGAIPFLPFALILSAILAGTNISEDTRIFMIMVILGLLSWTGLARMIRGQVLAEREKEFVIAAKAMGVKESRIAFKHILPNVISVILVSLTLDFAGCMLTESSLSYLGFGVKLPQPTWGNMLNGCNNELVIGTFWWRWLFPALFLLITTICINIVGDSLRDVLDPKSDADR
;
A
#
# COMPACT_ATOMS: atom_id res chain seq x y z
N MET A 1 3.16 10.66 73.25
CA MET A 1 2.60 9.61 74.13
C MET A 1 1.26 9.17 73.55
N LYS A 2 1.16 7.89 73.15
CA LYS A 2 0.01 7.07 72.68
C LYS A 2 0.31 6.37 71.34
N LYS A 3 0.92 5.19 71.46
CA LYS A 3 0.93 4.11 70.46
C LYS A 3 -0.51 3.60 70.31
N LYS A 4 -0.94 3.34 69.07
CA LYS A 4 -2.19 2.65 68.75
C LYS A 4 -1.79 1.38 68.00
N ASP A 5 -1.99 0.24 68.66
CA ASP A 5 -1.80 -1.09 68.08
C ASP A 5 -2.78 -1.29 66.92
N ILE A 6 -2.25 -1.71 65.77
CA ILE A 6 -3.04 -2.28 64.67
C ILE A 6 -2.51 -3.70 64.50
N GLY A 7 -3.41 -4.66 64.75
CA GLY A 7 -3.11 -6.08 64.74
C GLY A 7 -2.68 -6.59 63.36
N ASN A 8 -1.63 -7.40 63.35
CA ASN A 8 -1.26 -8.27 62.26
C ASN A 8 -2.25 -9.44 62.22
N ASN A 9 -3.18 -9.44 61.26
CA ASN A 9 -3.79 -10.69 60.79
C ASN A 9 -2.91 -11.22 59.65
N PRO A 10 -2.43 -12.47 59.70
CA PRO A 10 -1.79 -13.08 58.55
C PRO A 10 -2.87 -13.30 57.48
N VAL A 11 -2.72 -12.63 56.34
CA VAL A 11 -3.53 -12.89 55.16
C VAL A 11 -3.23 -14.32 54.72
N ASP A 12 -4.27 -15.14 54.65
CA ASP A 12 -4.16 -16.58 54.40
C ASP A 12 -3.61 -16.80 52.99
N ALA A 13 -2.54 -17.58 52.85
CA ALA A 13 -1.89 -17.83 51.57
C ALA A 13 -2.82 -18.55 50.57
N ALA A 14 -3.94 -19.10 51.05
CA ALA A 14 -5.02 -19.64 50.25
C ALA A 14 -5.83 -18.55 49.51
N GLU A 15 -6.19 -17.45 50.18
CA GLU A 15 -6.97 -16.35 49.57
C GLU A 15 -6.19 -15.63 48.46
N ILE A 16 -4.86 -15.48 48.63
CA ILE A 16 -4.00 -14.89 47.60
C ILE A 16 -3.89 -15.82 46.38
N LYS A 17 -3.82 -17.14 46.59
CA LYS A 17 -3.81 -18.11 45.48
C LYS A 17 -5.13 -18.13 44.72
N GLU A 18 -6.26 -18.03 45.42
CA GLU A 18 -7.59 -18.03 44.82
C GLU A 18 -7.83 -16.75 44.01
N ALA A 19 -7.48 -15.57 44.57
CA ALA A 19 -7.54 -14.31 43.85
C ALA A 19 -6.58 -14.25 42.64
N THR A 20 -5.41 -14.90 42.74
CA THR A 20 -4.45 -15.01 41.62
C THR A 20 -4.99 -15.95 40.54
N GLN A 21 -5.65 -17.04 40.91
CA GLN A 21 -6.29 -17.95 39.96
C GLN A 21 -7.48 -17.28 39.25
N GLU A 22 -8.33 -16.55 39.98
CA GLU A 22 -9.44 -15.80 39.37
C GLU A 22 -8.94 -14.69 38.43
N ALA A 23 -7.88 -13.96 38.81
CA ALA A 23 -7.28 -12.96 37.94
C ALA A 23 -6.63 -13.58 36.69
N THR A 24 -6.00 -14.75 36.83
CA THR A 24 -5.41 -15.50 35.71
C THR A 24 -6.50 -16.03 34.77
N GLN A 25 -7.64 -16.45 35.32
CA GLN A 25 -8.78 -16.96 34.56
C GLN A 25 -9.50 -15.82 33.82
N GLN A 26 -9.67 -14.65 34.45
CA GLN A 26 -10.21 -13.45 33.80
C GLN A 26 -9.26 -12.91 32.70
N GLN A 27 -7.95 -12.98 32.91
CA GLN A 27 -6.97 -12.64 31.87
C GLN A 27 -6.96 -13.66 30.73
N ALA A 28 -7.17 -14.94 31.01
CA ALA A 28 -7.31 -15.97 29.99
C ALA A 28 -8.58 -15.80 29.16
N GLU A 29 -9.71 -15.46 29.79
CA GLU A 29 -10.97 -15.15 29.10
C GLU A 29 -10.89 -13.87 28.26
N GLN A 30 -10.20 -12.82 28.75
CA GLN A 30 -9.91 -11.62 27.96
C GLN A 30 -8.96 -11.91 26.80
N LYS A 31 -7.96 -12.79 26.98
CA LYS A 31 -7.09 -13.27 25.89
C LYS A 31 -7.86 -14.08 24.87
N GLU A 32 -8.80 -14.93 25.28
CA GLU A 32 -9.66 -15.69 24.37
C GLU A 32 -10.60 -14.77 23.59
N GLN A 33 -11.18 -13.74 24.22
CA GLN A 33 -12.00 -12.74 23.52
C GLN A 33 -11.19 -11.92 22.52
N GLN A 34 -9.96 -11.51 22.87
CA GLN A 34 -9.05 -10.84 21.92
C GLN A 34 -8.56 -11.78 20.80
N THR A 35 -8.36 -13.06 21.09
CA THR A 35 -7.94 -14.07 20.09
C THR A 35 -9.09 -14.41 19.13
N GLN A 36 -10.35 -14.36 19.59
CA GLN A 36 -11.53 -14.52 18.73
C GLN A 36 -11.79 -13.29 17.83
N GLU A 37 -11.34 -12.09 18.23
CA GLU A 37 -11.33 -10.90 17.36
C GLU A 37 -10.16 -10.87 16.36
N ALA A 38 -9.06 -11.59 16.64
CA ALA A 38 -7.85 -11.63 15.81
C ALA A 38 -7.82 -12.75 14.75
N GLN A 39 -8.72 -13.73 14.79
CA GLN A 39 -8.85 -14.71 13.70
C GLN A 39 -9.67 -14.13 12.53
N PRO A 40 -9.19 -14.21 11.27
CA PRO A 40 -9.99 -13.78 10.13
C PRO A 40 -11.22 -14.67 10.06
N LYS A 41 -12.41 -14.11 10.33
CA LYS A 41 -13.70 -14.80 10.23
C LYS A 41 -13.81 -15.43 8.84
N LYS A 42 -13.44 -16.71 8.70
CA LYS A 42 -13.53 -17.48 7.44
C LYS A 42 -14.95 -17.41 6.86
N GLY A 43 -15.97 -17.29 7.71
CA GLY A 43 -17.36 -17.06 7.31
C GLY A 43 -17.63 -15.68 6.67
N PHE A 44 -16.95 -14.61 7.10
CA PHE A 44 -17.07 -13.29 6.47
C PHE A 44 -16.42 -13.28 5.09
N PHE A 45 -15.22 -13.83 4.94
CA PHE A 45 -14.57 -13.93 3.62
C PHE A 45 -15.29 -14.89 2.68
N ALA A 46 -15.90 -15.97 3.18
CA ALA A 46 -16.76 -16.84 2.38
C ALA A 46 -18.08 -16.16 1.98
N ALA A 47 -18.71 -15.41 2.87
CA ALA A 47 -19.92 -14.64 2.59
C ALA A 47 -19.66 -13.49 1.61
N VAL A 48 -18.52 -12.79 1.78
CA VAL A 48 -18.06 -11.74 0.86
C VAL A 48 -17.66 -12.35 -0.47
N GLY A 49 -16.92 -13.46 -0.50
CA GLY A 49 -16.59 -14.21 -1.72
C GLY A 49 -17.85 -14.70 -2.46
N ALA A 50 -18.86 -15.17 -1.74
CA ALA A 50 -20.17 -15.54 -2.30
C ALA A 50 -20.93 -14.31 -2.81
N ALA A 51 -20.87 -13.18 -2.10
CA ALA A 51 -21.45 -11.91 -2.54
C ALA A 51 -20.74 -11.35 -3.79
N PHE A 52 -19.42 -11.45 -3.89
CA PHE A 52 -18.63 -11.12 -5.07
C PHE A 52 -18.91 -12.06 -6.24
N ALA A 53 -19.03 -13.36 -5.99
CA ALA A 53 -19.43 -14.32 -7.01
C ALA A 53 -20.88 -14.08 -7.48
N LYS A 54 -21.78 -13.65 -6.59
CA LYS A 54 -23.17 -13.32 -6.91
C LYS A 54 -23.31 -11.97 -7.62
N ALA A 55 -22.56 -10.95 -7.20
CA ALA A 55 -22.46 -9.65 -7.86
C ALA A 55 -21.79 -9.80 -9.23
N GLY A 56 -20.68 -10.53 -9.31
CA GLY A 56 -19.99 -10.89 -10.55
C GLY A 56 -20.87 -11.70 -11.50
N LYS A 57 -21.64 -12.69 -11.01
CA LYS A 57 -22.64 -13.41 -11.82
C LYS A 57 -23.78 -12.50 -12.27
N THR A 58 -24.20 -11.53 -11.45
CA THR A 58 -25.26 -10.59 -11.81
C THR A 58 -24.78 -9.60 -12.86
N VAL A 59 -23.59 -9.04 -12.68
CA VAL A 59 -22.88 -8.18 -13.63
C VAL A 59 -22.60 -8.94 -14.93
N TRP A 60 -22.16 -10.20 -14.86
CA TRP A 60 -21.95 -11.08 -16.02
C TRP A 60 -23.27 -11.41 -16.74
N ARG A 61 -24.35 -11.66 -16.00
CA ARG A 61 -25.68 -11.90 -16.58
C ARG A 61 -26.22 -10.64 -17.26
N TRP A 62 -25.93 -9.46 -16.72
CA TRP A 62 -26.29 -8.17 -17.31
C TRP A 62 -25.44 -7.87 -18.55
N THR A 63 -24.11 -8.01 -18.49
CA THR A 63 -23.22 -7.84 -19.65
C THR A 63 -23.50 -8.85 -20.76
N LYS A 64 -23.76 -10.12 -20.43
CA LYS A 64 -24.18 -11.13 -21.41
C LYS A 64 -25.48 -10.75 -22.11
N ARG A 65 -26.47 -10.23 -21.39
CA ARG A 65 -27.73 -9.74 -21.97
C ARG A 65 -27.52 -8.53 -22.89
N THR A 66 -26.56 -7.66 -22.59
CA THR A 66 -26.24 -6.47 -23.39
C THR A 66 -25.41 -6.78 -24.64
N PHE A 67 -24.48 -7.74 -24.59
CA PHE A 67 -23.53 -8.01 -25.69
C PHE A 67 -23.86 -9.23 -26.56
N MET A 68 -24.55 -10.25 -26.04
CA MET A 68 -24.86 -11.47 -26.81
C MET A 68 -26.29 -11.49 -27.36
N GLY A 69 -27.04 -10.40 -27.19
CA GLY A 69 -28.46 -10.35 -27.44
C GLY A 69 -29.25 -11.23 -26.46
N ALA A 70 -30.47 -10.83 -26.14
CA ALA A 70 -31.42 -11.80 -25.64
C ALA A 70 -31.53 -12.90 -26.70
N SER A 71 -31.09 -14.12 -26.37
CA SER A 71 -31.49 -15.30 -27.15
C SER A 71 -33.00 -15.20 -27.31
N LYS A 72 -33.45 -15.22 -28.57
CA LYS A 72 -34.85 -15.26 -28.99
C LYS A 72 -35.69 -16.14 -28.06
N GLU A 73 -36.34 -15.53 -27.09
CA GLU A 73 -37.53 -16.07 -26.42
C GLU A 73 -38.49 -14.91 -26.23
N PHE A 74 -38.97 -14.40 -27.37
CA PHE A 74 -40.34 -13.97 -27.48
C PHE A 74 -41.13 -15.21 -27.90
N ALA A 75 -41.55 -16.02 -26.92
CA ALA A 75 -42.76 -16.77 -27.09
C ALA A 75 -43.89 -15.75 -26.92
N VAL A 76 -44.28 -15.16 -28.04
CA VAL A 76 -45.53 -14.44 -28.20
C VAL A 76 -46.64 -15.45 -27.91
N SER A 77 -47.14 -15.51 -26.68
CA SER A 77 -48.44 -16.11 -26.41
C SER A 77 -49.49 -15.08 -26.79
N MET A 78 -50.44 -15.53 -27.61
CA MET A 78 -51.55 -14.80 -28.21
C MET A 78 -52.57 -14.23 -27.19
N GLU A 79 -52.16 -14.08 -25.92
CA GLU A 79 -52.98 -13.70 -24.77
C GLU A 79 -52.78 -12.22 -24.38
N ASP A 80 -51.61 -11.64 -24.66
CA ASP A 80 -51.32 -10.21 -24.43
C ASP A 80 -51.93 -9.28 -25.50
N ALA A 81 -52.47 -9.83 -26.59
CA ALA A 81 -53.18 -9.05 -27.61
C ALA A 81 -54.60 -8.62 -27.18
N MET A 82 -55.07 -9.04 -26.00
CA MET A 82 -56.38 -8.68 -25.46
C MET A 82 -56.38 -8.33 -23.95
N SER A 83 -55.23 -8.22 -23.28
CA SER A 83 -55.16 -7.66 -21.94
C SER A 83 -55.06 -6.14 -22.03
N VAL A 84 -56.15 -5.46 -21.65
CA VAL A 84 -56.23 -4.03 -21.29
C VAL A 84 -54.86 -3.49 -20.88
N GLU A 85 -54.41 -2.42 -21.56
CA GLU A 85 -53.22 -1.63 -21.25
C GLU A 85 -52.98 -1.60 -19.73
N ALA A 86 -52.07 -2.45 -19.26
CA ALA A 86 -51.61 -2.37 -17.89
C ALA A 86 -50.89 -1.04 -17.80
N ILE A 87 -51.51 -0.06 -17.13
CA ILE A 87 -50.92 1.23 -16.78
C ILE A 87 -49.68 0.92 -15.92
N GLU A 88 -48.53 0.71 -16.57
CA GLU A 88 -47.26 0.54 -15.87
C GLU A 88 -46.94 1.86 -15.18
N SER A 89 -46.45 1.81 -13.93
CA SER A 89 -46.12 3.04 -13.23
C SER A 89 -45.04 3.81 -14.01
N PRO A 90 -45.10 5.16 -14.06
CA PRO A 90 -44.11 5.96 -14.79
C PRO A 90 -42.67 5.60 -14.44
N PHE A 91 -42.41 5.28 -13.17
CA PHE A 91 -41.11 4.81 -12.69
C PHE A 91 -40.66 3.49 -13.35
N LYS A 92 -41.57 2.52 -13.52
CA LYS A 92 -41.26 1.23 -14.16
C LYS A 92 -40.92 1.42 -15.64
N GLN A 93 -41.63 2.31 -16.33
CA GLN A 93 -41.35 2.70 -17.71
C GLN A 93 -39.98 3.38 -17.83
N THR A 94 -39.66 4.32 -16.93
CA THR A 94 -38.34 4.97 -16.87
C THR A 94 -37.22 3.94 -16.70
N VAL A 95 -37.35 3.01 -15.75
CA VAL A 95 -36.34 1.97 -15.53
C VAL A 95 -36.15 1.11 -16.79
N LYS A 96 -37.24 0.67 -17.41
CA LYS A 96 -37.20 -0.15 -18.64
C LYS A 96 -36.53 0.60 -19.79
N SER A 97 -36.86 1.87 -19.99
CA SER A 97 -36.28 2.73 -21.02
C SER A 97 -34.79 3.03 -20.77
N PHE A 98 -34.38 3.19 -19.51
CA PHE A 98 -32.96 3.32 -19.15
C PHE A 98 -32.16 2.07 -19.54
N PHE A 99 -32.64 0.88 -19.19
CA PHE A 99 -31.95 -0.38 -19.51
C PHE A 99 -31.95 -0.75 -21.00
N ARG A 100 -32.73 -0.04 -21.83
CA ARG A 100 -32.66 -0.16 -23.30
C ARG A 100 -31.49 0.64 -23.90
N LYS A 101 -30.88 1.58 -23.16
CA LYS A 101 -29.74 2.37 -23.63
C LYS A 101 -28.40 1.67 -23.30
N PRO A 102 -27.66 1.11 -24.29
CA PRO A 102 -26.46 0.33 -24.02
C PRO A 102 -25.33 1.14 -23.37
N LEU A 103 -25.18 2.42 -23.74
CA LEU A 103 -24.19 3.33 -23.13
C LEU A 103 -24.51 3.58 -21.65
N ALA A 104 -25.78 3.82 -21.32
CA ALA A 104 -26.23 4.05 -19.94
C ALA A 104 -25.98 2.82 -19.05
N VAL A 105 -26.28 1.63 -19.57
CA VAL A 105 -26.07 0.36 -18.85
C VAL A 105 -24.57 0.11 -18.64
N THR A 106 -23.75 0.35 -19.66
CA THR A 106 -22.29 0.17 -19.56
C THR A 106 -21.69 1.12 -18.52
N ALA A 107 -22.07 2.39 -18.57
CA ALA A 107 -21.64 3.39 -17.59
C ALA A 107 -22.09 3.01 -16.17
N LEU A 108 -23.34 2.58 -15.99
CA LEU A 108 -23.84 2.12 -14.69
C LEU A 108 -23.03 0.93 -14.15
N VAL A 109 -22.70 -0.05 -14.99
CA VAL A 109 -21.87 -1.20 -14.59
C VAL A 109 -20.48 -0.75 -14.12
N ILE A 110 -19.86 0.19 -14.83
CA ILE A 110 -18.55 0.75 -14.45
C ILE A 110 -18.65 1.51 -13.13
N VAL A 111 -19.67 2.35 -12.94
CA VAL A 111 -19.89 3.07 -11.66
C VAL A 111 -20.02 2.08 -10.51
N VAL A 112 -20.86 1.05 -10.65
CA VAL A 112 -21.04 0.02 -9.63
C VAL A 112 -19.72 -0.70 -9.33
N LEU A 113 -18.94 -1.04 -10.36
CA LEU A 113 -17.61 -1.62 -10.19
C LEU A 113 -16.69 -0.68 -9.40
N MET A 114 -16.65 0.61 -9.73
CA MET A 114 -15.82 1.61 -9.05
C MET A 114 -16.23 1.81 -7.58
N PHE A 115 -17.52 1.74 -7.27
CA PHE A 115 -18.01 1.73 -5.89
C PHE A 115 -17.59 0.47 -5.14
N ILE A 116 -17.70 -0.71 -5.77
CA ILE A 116 -17.24 -1.98 -5.17
C ILE A 116 -15.75 -1.92 -4.88
N VAL A 117 -14.94 -1.49 -5.86
CA VAL A 117 -13.49 -1.35 -5.70
C VAL A 117 -13.18 -0.36 -4.58
N SER A 118 -13.80 0.81 -4.56
CA SER A 118 -13.52 1.87 -3.59
C SER A 118 -14.02 1.58 -2.17
N PHE A 119 -15.17 0.94 -1.99
CA PHE A 119 -15.76 0.73 -0.66
C PHE A 119 -15.50 -0.65 -0.08
N ILE A 120 -15.37 -1.69 -0.92
CA ILE A 120 -15.11 -3.06 -0.48
C ILE A 120 -13.62 -3.42 -0.63
N GLY A 121 -12.94 -2.91 -1.65
CA GLY A 121 -11.50 -3.11 -1.84
C GLY A 121 -10.64 -2.78 -0.60
N PRO A 122 -10.87 -1.67 0.12
CA PRO A 122 -10.15 -1.36 1.35
C PRO A 122 -10.20 -2.43 2.45
N LEU A 123 -11.26 -3.27 2.47
CA LEU A 123 -11.37 -4.37 3.43
C LEU A 123 -10.42 -5.52 3.12
N MET A 124 -10.05 -5.68 1.84
CA MET A 124 -9.13 -6.72 1.37
C MET A 124 -7.68 -6.23 1.29
N LEU A 125 -7.49 -4.91 1.20
CA LEU A 125 -6.20 -4.24 1.09
C LEU A 125 -6.09 -3.23 2.23
N PRO A 126 -5.82 -3.68 3.47
CA PRO A 126 -5.57 -2.76 4.57
C PRO A 126 -4.39 -1.86 4.21
N MET A 127 -4.49 -0.59 4.60
CA MET A 127 -3.47 0.41 4.30
C MET A 127 -3.07 1.09 5.61
N ASP A 128 -1.78 1.05 5.89
CA ASP A 128 -1.16 1.88 6.92
C ASP A 128 -0.73 3.21 6.28
N LEU A 129 -1.24 4.32 6.83
CA LEU A 129 -0.94 5.67 6.35
C LEU A 129 0.50 6.10 6.66
N SER A 130 1.13 5.49 7.66
CA SER A 130 2.51 5.76 8.05
C SER A 130 3.53 4.94 7.26
N TYR A 131 3.08 3.91 6.54
CA TYR A 131 3.96 3.02 5.79
C TYR A 131 4.74 3.77 4.71
N SER A 132 6.04 3.48 4.65
CA SER A 132 6.93 3.90 3.57
C SER A 132 8.00 2.85 3.32
N GLU A 133 8.43 2.75 2.06
CA GLU A 133 9.52 1.88 1.63
C GLU A 133 10.43 2.64 0.68
N SER A 134 11.42 3.34 1.22
CA SER A 134 12.34 4.17 0.43
C SER A 134 13.05 3.39 -0.67
N TYR A 135 13.29 2.08 -0.46
CA TYR A 135 13.96 1.26 -1.47
C TYR A 135 13.11 0.97 -2.70
N HIS A 136 11.80 1.17 -2.58
CA HIS A 136 10.85 1.03 -3.68
C HIS A 136 10.30 2.38 -4.13
N ALA A 137 11.00 3.49 -3.86
CA ALA A 137 10.57 4.80 -4.34
C ALA A 137 10.53 4.87 -5.88
N ASN A 138 9.43 5.36 -6.43
CA ASN A 138 9.22 5.57 -7.87
C ASN A 138 9.51 4.33 -8.74
N LEU A 139 9.06 3.16 -8.31
CA LEU A 139 9.16 1.95 -9.12
C LEU A 139 8.05 1.87 -10.15
N SER A 140 8.45 1.53 -11.37
CA SER A 140 7.53 1.30 -12.48
C SER A 140 6.58 0.12 -12.21
N PRO A 141 5.37 0.12 -12.83
CA PRO A 141 4.41 -0.97 -12.67
C PRO A 141 4.95 -2.32 -13.17
N GLY A 142 4.64 -3.37 -12.44
CA GLY A 142 4.90 -4.75 -12.86
C GLY A 142 5.21 -5.71 -11.71
N TYR A 143 5.04 -7.00 -11.99
CA TYR A 143 5.41 -8.09 -11.09
C TYR A 143 6.71 -8.76 -11.54
N ARG A 144 7.84 -8.08 -11.37
CA ARG A 144 9.15 -8.53 -11.90
C ARG A 144 10.08 -9.14 -10.86
N PHE A 145 9.91 -8.83 -9.57
CA PHE A 145 10.88 -9.19 -8.53
C PHE A 145 11.12 -10.69 -8.37
N MET A 146 10.07 -11.52 -8.47
CA MET A 146 10.20 -12.98 -8.36
C MET A 146 10.34 -13.70 -9.71
N LYS A 147 10.51 -12.97 -10.82
CA LYS A 147 10.68 -13.55 -12.16
C LYS A 147 12.13 -13.92 -12.43
N VAL A 148 12.65 -14.86 -11.65
CA VAL A 148 13.99 -15.43 -11.86
C VAL A 148 14.10 -16.03 -13.27
N PRO A 149 15.17 -15.76 -14.03
CA PRO A 149 15.39 -16.35 -15.35
C PRO A 149 15.38 -17.88 -15.31
N LYS A 150 14.76 -18.52 -16.30
CA LYS A 150 14.57 -19.98 -16.32
C LYS A 150 15.88 -20.77 -16.32
N ALA A 151 16.91 -20.26 -17.01
CA ALA A 151 18.23 -20.88 -17.05
C ALA A 151 18.87 -20.91 -15.65
N LEU A 152 18.85 -19.78 -14.95
CA LEU A 152 19.32 -19.69 -13.57
C LEU A 152 18.48 -20.55 -12.62
N ALA A 153 17.16 -20.53 -12.76
CA ALA A 153 16.24 -21.19 -11.82
C ALA A 153 16.45 -22.71 -11.67
N ASN A 154 17.11 -23.36 -12.63
CA ASN A 154 17.41 -24.79 -12.61
C ASN A 154 18.90 -25.10 -12.39
N ASN A 155 19.75 -24.10 -12.19
CA ASN A 155 21.20 -24.27 -12.05
C ASN A 155 21.83 -23.17 -11.15
N VAL A 156 21.17 -22.79 -10.06
CA VAL A 156 21.58 -21.67 -9.20
C VAL A 156 22.89 -21.98 -8.48
N LYS A 157 23.88 -21.10 -8.63
CA LYS A 157 25.07 -21.05 -7.77
C LYS A 157 24.88 -20.06 -6.63
N SER A 158 24.42 -18.85 -6.94
CA SER A 158 24.14 -17.78 -5.97
C SER A 158 23.05 -16.81 -6.46
N ILE A 159 22.36 -16.18 -5.51
CA ILE A 159 21.40 -15.10 -5.72
C ILE A 159 21.70 -14.00 -4.69
N SER A 160 21.74 -12.74 -5.14
CA SER A 160 21.91 -11.56 -4.29
C SER A 160 20.93 -10.46 -4.69
N SER A 161 20.33 -9.80 -3.70
CA SER A 161 19.34 -8.74 -3.94
C SER A 161 19.20 -7.83 -2.72
N TYR A 162 19.32 -6.51 -2.90
CA TYR A 162 19.26 -5.54 -1.81
C TYR A 162 18.12 -4.51 -1.95
N SER A 163 17.60 -4.28 -3.15
CA SER A 163 16.56 -3.27 -3.38
C SER A 163 15.50 -3.76 -4.36
N PHE A 164 15.41 -3.11 -5.52
CA PHE A 164 14.41 -3.31 -6.56
C PHE A 164 14.87 -4.24 -7.69
N PHE A 165 16.12 -4.71 -7.64
CA PHE A 165 16.67 -5.66 -8.59
C PHE A 165 17.46 -6.76 -7.89
N SER A 166 17.75 -7.81 -8.62
CA SER A 166 18.51 -8.97 -8.15
C SER A 166 19.52 -9.37 -9.21
N VAL A 167 20.65 -9.90 -8.74
CA VAL A 167 21.67 -10.54 -9.58
C VAL A 167 21.84 -11.98 -9.14
N GLY A 168 22.24 -12.84 -10.06
CA GLY A 168 22.49 -14.24 -9.77
C GLY A 168 23.47 -14.84 -10.75
N VAL A 169 24.17 -15.87 -10.28
CA VAL A 169 25.16 -16.62 -11.05
C VAL A 169 24.72 -18.08 -11.07
N ASP A 170 24.81 -18.74 -12.22
CA ASP A 170 24.59 -20.19 -12.32
C ASP A 170 25.90 -20.97 -12.12
N ASN A 171 25.82 -22.31 -12.01
CA ASN A 171 27.04 -23.12 -11.85
C ASN A 171 27.94 -23.14 -13.10
N ASP A 172 27.42 -22.69 -14.25
CA ASP A 172 28.19 -22.48 -15.48
C ASP A 172 28.85 -21.08 -15.55
N ASN A 173 28.81 -20.33 -14.44
CA ASN A 173 29.34 -18.97 -14.29
C ASN A 173 28.72 -17.94 -15.27
N ASN A 174 27.45 -18.10 -15.65
CA ASN A 174 26.70 -17.08 -16.37
C ASN A 174 26.04 -16.10 -15.39
N LEU A 175 26.12 -14.81 -15.69
CA LEU A 175 25.48 -13.75 -14.92
C LEU A 175 24.05 -13.49 -15.41
N TYR A 176 23.15 -13.31 -14.46
CA TYR A 176 21.75 -12.96 -14.69
C TYR A 176 21.34 -11.77 -13.84
N VAL A 177 20.51 -10.90 -14.41
CA VAL A 177 19.91 -9.75 -13.72
C VAL A 177 18.39 -9.78 -13.94
N TRP A 178 17.61 -9.56 -12.89
CA TRP A 178 16.15 -9.45 -12.99
C TRP A 178 15.58 -8.50 -11.93
N GLY A 179 14.26 -8.30 -11.97
CA GLY A 179 13.56 -7.33 -11.13
C GLY A 179 13.22 -6.07 -11.92
N ASN A 180 13.22 -4.92 -11.25
CA ASN A 180 12.96 -3.63 -11.88
C ASN A 180 14.29 -2.94 -12.19
N THR A 181 14.96 -3.36 -13.26
CA THR A 181 16.36 -2.99 -13.53
C THR A 181 16.58 -1.54 -13.93
N ASN A 182 15.52 -0.80 -14.30
CA ASN A 182 15.64 0.59 -14.69
C ASN A 182 15.48 1.51 -13.48
N MET A 183 16.56 2.20 -13.11
CA MET A 183 16.58 3.18 -12.03
C MET A 183 16.23 4.55 -12.58
N LEU A 184 14.93 4.81 -12.66
CA LEU A 184 14.39 6.02 -13.30
C LEU A 184 14.64 7.34 -12.53
N ASN A 185 15.13 7.24 -11.29
CA ASN A 185 15.60 8.37 -10.48
C ASN A 185 17.10 8.66 -10.65
N SER A 186 17.79 7.88 -11.47
CA SER A 186 19.23 8.00 -11.70
C SER A 186 19.56 9.22 -12.55
N ALA A 187 20.54 10.02 -12.13
CA ALA A 187 21.10 11.08 -12.97
C ALA A 187 21.78 10.50 -14.23
N ASN A 188 22.20 9.24 -14.15
CA ASN A 188 22.98 8.54 -15.17
C ASN A 188 22.10 7.61 -16.05
N ASN A 189 20.77 7.66 -15.93
CA ASN A 189 19.84 6.78 -16.65
C ASN A 189 20.21 5.28 -16.52
N VAL A 190 20.56 4.84 -15.32
CA VAL A 190 21.03 3.48 -15.03
C VAL A 190 19.97 2.42 -15.36
N ASP A 191 20.36 1.44 -16.16
CA ASP A 191 19.62 0.18 -16.35
C ASP A 191 20.53 -1.02 -16.06
N PHE A 192 20.28 -1.71 -14.95
CA PHE A 192 21.10 -2.86 -14.51
C PHE A 192 21.07 -4.04 -15.47
N SER A 193 20.12 -4.09 -16.41
CA SER A 193 20.08 -5.12 -17.46
C SER A 193 21.11 -4.87 -18.58
N GLN A 194 21.61 -3.63 -18.69
CA GLN A 194 22.67 -3.27 -19.63
C GLN A 194 24.02 -3.48 -18.95
N LEU A 195 24.61 -4.65 -19.19
CA LEU A 195 25.89 -5.02 -18.60
C LEU A 195 27.05 -4.21 -19.22
N PRO A 196 28.05 -3.79 -18.43
CA PRO A 196 29.32 -3.25 -18.92
C PRO A 196 30.00 -4.19 -19.92
N GLN A 197 30.83 -3.63 -20.81
CA GLN A 197 31.54 -4.39 -21.83
C GLN A 197 32.41 -5.52 -21.23
N GLU A 198 32.97 -5.28 -20.05
CA GLU A 198 33.80 -6.20 -19.29
C GLU A 198 33.03 -7.44 -18.78
N LEU A 199 31.69 -7.38 -18.74
CA LEU A 199 30.83 -8.50 -18.34
C LEU A 199 30.10 -9.14 -19.53
N GLN A 200 30.02 -8.46 -20.68
CA GLN A 200 29.29 -8.97 -21.85
C GLN A 200 29.97 -10.22 -22.42
N GLY A 201 29.29 -11.36 -22.36
CA GLY A 201 29.79 -12.65 -22.84
C GLY A 201 30.91 -13.25 -21.99
N LYS A 202 31.25 -12.63 -20.86
CA LYS A 202 32.28 -13.11 -19.93
C LYS A 202 31.65 -13.98 -18.84
N LYS A 203 32.47 -14.86 -18.27
CA LYS A 203 32.08 -15.74 -17.16
C LYS A 203 32.31 -15.03 -15.83
N VAL A 204 31.35 -15.17 -14.92
CA VAL A 204 31.30 -14.48 -13.63
C VAL A 204 31.32 -15.50 -12.52
N ALA A 205 32.29 -15.39 -11.62
CA ALA A 205 32.44 -16.28 -10.48
C ALA A 205 31.55 -15.87 -9.31
N PHE A 206 31.45 -14.55 -9.07
CA PHE A 206 30.66 -13.94 -7.99
C PHE A 206 29.91 -12.72 -8.50
N ALA A 207 28.68 -12.50 -8.02
CA ALA A 207 27.94 -11.27 -8.24
C ALA A 207 27.11 -10.92 -7.01
N SER A 208 27.06 -9.64 -6.67
CA SER A 208 26.26 -9.12 -5.57
C SER A 208 25.59 -7.81 -5.94
N ALA A 209 24.33 -7.65 -5.52
CA ALA A 209 23.55 -6.43 -5.73
C ALA A 209 23.51 -5.62 -4.42
N GLY A 210 23.86 -4.34 -4.50
CA GLY A 210 23.64 -3.34 -3.46
C GLY A 210 22.38 -2.52 -3.70
N TYR A 211 22.25 -1.40 -3.00
CA TYR A 211 21.08 -0.53 -3.08
C TYR A 211 20.84 0.05 -4.48
N ASP A 212 21.87 0.67 -5.04
CA ASP A 212 21.89 1.41 -6.29
C ASP A 212 23.09 1.02 -7.17
N HIS A 213 23.81 -0.04 -6.82
CA HIS A 213 24.97 -0.55 -7.54
C HIS A 213 25.00 -2.09 -7.52
N ALA A 214 25.75 -2.68 -8.44
CA ALA A 214 26.07 -4.10 -8.44
C ALA A 214 27.55 -4.31 -8.72
N ILE A 215 28.10 -5.39 -8.17
CA ILE A 215 29.51 -5.78 -8.34
C ILE A 215 29.54 -7.22 -8.81
N ALA A 216 30.42 -7.51 -9.76
CA ALA A 216 30.73 -8.85 -10.22
C ALA A 216 32.24 -9.09 -10.24
N ILE A 217 32.65 -10.31 -9.95
CA ILE A 217 34.02 -10.78 -10.10
C ILE A 217 34.01 -11.81 -11.22
N THR A 218 34.68 -11.52 -12.32
CA THR A 218 34.83 -12.45 -13.45
C THR A 218 35.65 -13.67 -13.03
N THR A 219 35.56 -14.78 -13.77
CA THR A 219 36.43 -15.95 -13.54
C THR A 219 37.90 -15.66 -13.81
N GLU A 220 38.20 -14.56 -14.50
CA GLU A 220 39.56 -14.04 -14.76
C GLU A 220 40.06 -13.13 -13.62
N GLY A 221 39.27 -12.91 -12.56
CA GLY A 221 39.66 -12.09 -11.41
C GLY A 221 39.37 -10.60 -11.57
N LYS A 222 38.81 -10.14 -12.69
CA LYS A 222 38.42 -8.73 -12.84
C LYS A 222 37.21 -8.40 -11.98
N VAL A 223 37.32 -7.37 -11.13
CA VAL A 223 36.21 -6.80 -10.36
C VAL A 223 35.55 -5.69 -11.17
N VAL A 224 34.26 -5.82 -11.46
CA VAL A 224 33.50 -4.89 -12.31
C VAL A 224 32.27 -4.42 -11.56
N GLY A 225 32.09 -3.11 -11.46
CA GLY A 225 30.90 -2.49 -10.88
C GLY A 225 30.05 -1.78 -11.94
N TRP A 226 28.74 -1.76 -11.73
CA TRP A 226 27.81 -0.98 -12.55
C TRP A 226 26.61 -0.51 -11.73
N GLY A 227 25.99 0.59 -12.18
CA GLY A 227 24.90 1.26 -11.47
C GLY A 227 25.24 2.72 -11.18
N GLU A 228 24.88 3.19 -9.99
CA GLU A 228 25.37 4.46 -9.45
C GLU A 228 26.76 4.30 -8.85
N TYR A 229 27.62 5.29 -9.11
CA TYR A 229 29.00 5.32 -8.63
C TYR A 229 29.34 6.59 -7.83
N ASP A 230 28.37 7.50 -7.66
CA ASP A 230 28.57 8.81 -7.02
C ASP A 230 29.13 8.73 -5.61
N CYS A 231 28.79 7.66 -4.87
CA CYS A 231 29.22 7.44 -3.49
C CYS A 231 30.42 6.48 -3.40
N ALA A 232 31.22 6.40 -4.47
CA ALA A 232 32.37 5.51 -4.60
C ALA A 232 32.02 4.03 -4.37
N GLN A 233 30.81 3.61 -4.76
CA GLN A 233 30.40 2.20 -4.69
C GLN A 233 31.26 1.28 -5.57
N TYR A 234 31.86 1.84 -6.62
CA TYR A 234 32.87 1.23 -7.47
C TYR A 234 33.65 2.32 -8.22
N GLY A 235 34.86 2.00 -8.66
CA GLY A 235 35.76 2.94 -9.33
C GLY A 235 36.13 4.16 -8.47
N THR A 236 36.67 5.19 -9.12
CA THR A 236 37.17 6.45 -8.51
C THR A 236 36.56 7.70 -9.13
N GLY A 237 35.57 7.55 -10.02
CA GLY A 237 34.97 8.67 -10.77
C GLY A 237 33.77 9.34 -10.11
N GLY A 238 33.34 8.88 -8.94
CA GLY A 238 32.13 9.37 -8.27
C GLY A 238 32.25 10.80 -7.74
N SER A 239 31.14 11.55 -7.70
CA SER A 239 31.14 12.92 -7.18
C SER A 239 31.59 13.06 -5.72
N LEU A 240 31.46 12.01 -4.90
CA LEU A 240 31.96 11.98 -3.52
C LEU A 240 33.34 11.34 -3.37
N SER A 241 33.95 10.85 -4.47
CA SER A 241 35.29 10.27 -4.44
C SER A 241 36.33 11.28 -3.93
N GLY A 242 37.32 10.82 -3.15
CA GLY A 242 38.29 11.68 -2.49
C GLY A 242 37.77 12.54 -1.33
N THR A 243 36.46 12.51 -1.03
CA THR A 243 35.90 13.22 0.13
C THR A 243 36.05 12.42 1.43
N SER A 244 35.90 13.09 2.57
CA SER A 244 35.82 12.43 3.87
C SER A 244 34.48 11.71 4.12
N GLN A 245 33.68 11.41 3.09
CA GLN A 245 32.41 10.70 3.25
C GLN A 245 32.48 9.23 2.80
N VAL A 246 33.44 8.91 1.94
CA VAL A 246 33.55 7.60 1.29
C VAL A 246 34.93 6.99 1.51
N ILE A 247 35.06 5.73 1.13
CA ILE A 247 36.32 5.04 0.91
C ILE A 247 36.28 4.60 -0.54
N ASP A 248 37.23 5.03 -1.34
CA ASP A 248 37.29 4.65 -2.74
C ASP A 248 37.64 3.17 -2.91
N MET A 249 37.18 2.60 -4.03
CA MET A 249 37.56 1.25 -4.44
C MET A 249 39.09 1.18 -4.56
N PRO A 250 39.75 0.15 -3.98
CA PRO A 250 41.20 0.01 -4.06
C PRO A 250 41.72 -0.03 -5.50
N ASP A 251 42.76 0.74 -5.82
CA ASP A 251 43.35 0.84 -7.17
C ASP A 251 43.79 -0.52 -7.73
N GLU A 252 44.27 -1.42 -6.87
CA GLU A 252 44.67 -2.78 -7.23
C GLU A 252 43.50 -3.63 -7.77
N LEU A 253 42.26 -3.33 -7.39
CA LEU A 253 41.06 -3.98 -7.93
C LEU A 253 40.55 -3.28 -9.19
N ILE A 254 40.81 -1.98 -9.35
CA ILE A 254 40.38 -1.18 -10.51
C ILE A 254 41.21 -1.57 -11.72
N ASP A 255 42.53 -1.57 -11.60
CA ASP A 255 43.44 -1.83 -12.72
C ASP A 255 43.94 -3.28 -12.76
N GLY A 256 43.87 -4.00 -11.64
CA GLY A 256 44.35 -5.37 -11.52
C GLY A 256 43.26 -6.45 -11.58
N THR A 257 43.63 -7.61 -11.05
CA THR A 257 42.81 -8.81 -10.91
C THR A 257 42.99 -9.41 -9.52
N ILE A 258 41.93 -9.96 -8.96
CA ILE A 258 41.96 -10.70 -7.69
C ILE A 258 42.06 -12.20 -7.95
N ASP A 259 42.72 -12.94 -7.05
CA ASP A 259 42.70 -14.40 -7.06
C ASP A 259 41.30 -14.90 -6.68
N VAL A 260 40.54 -15.32 -7.69
CA VAL A 260 39.15 -15.80 -7.56
C VAL A 260 39.07 -17.02 -6.65
N ASP A 261 40.09 -17.90 -6.66
CA ASP A 261 40.09 -19.10 -5.84
C ASP A 261 40.31 -18.78 -4.36
N ASN A 262 40.88 -17.62 -4.05
CA ASN A 262 41.01 -17.10 -2.69
C ASN A 262 39.81 -16.24 -2.25
N VAL A 263 38.83 -15.94 -3.11
CA VAL A 263 37.62 -15.21 -2.70
C VAL A 263 36.67 -16.13 -1.93
N ALA A 264 36.30 -15.73 -0.72
CA ALA A 264 35.32 -16.42 0.13
C ALA A 264 33.91 -15.85 -0.04
N GLN A 265 33.77 -14.52 -0.08
CA GLN A 265 32.48 -13.84 -0.14
C GLN A 265 32.60 -12.52 -0.90
N LEU A 266 31.57 -12.19 -1.69
CA LEU A 266 31.31 -10.85 -2.21
C LEU A 266 29.95 -10.39 -1.68
N VAL A 267 29.90 -9.26 -1.00
CA VAL A 267 28.67 -8.72 -0.40
C VAL A 267 28.55 -7.22 -0.66
N CYS A 268 27.34 -6.77 -1.00
CA CYS A 268 27.02 -5.37 -1.24
C CYS A 268 25.89 -4.93 -0.31
N GLY A 269 26.00 -3.73 0.24
CA GLY A 269 25.01 -3.13 1.13
C GLY A 269 24.44 -1.83 0.56
N TYR A 270 23.98 -0.95 1.46
CA TYR A 270 23.58 0.41 1.10
C TYR A 270 24.82 1.25 0.73
N GLN A 271 25.14 1.33 -0.56
CA GLN A 271 26.26 2.10 -1.11
C GLN A 271 27.65 1.67 -0.61
N VAL A 272 27.79 0.42 -0.16
CA VAL A 272 29.05 -0.17 0.34
C VAL A 272 29.25 -1.56 -0.27
N THR A 273 30.51 -1.98 -0.37
CA THR A 273 30.89 -3.30 -0.87
C THR A 273 32.01 -3.88 -0.02
N ALA A 274 31.98 -5.20 0.20
CA ALA A 274 33.10 -5.95 0.74
C ALA A 274 33.39 -7.23 -0.05
N ILE A 275 34.68 -7.57 -0.15
CA ILE A 275 35.18 -8.87 -0.61
C ILE A 275 35.97 -9.48 0.55
N VAL A 276 35.55 -10.65 1.02
CA VAL A 276 36.25 -11.43 2.05
C VAL A 276 37.08 -12.50 1.36
N MET A 277 38.35 -12.61 1.75
CA MET A 277 39.29 -13.60 1.24
C MET A 277 39.37 -14.81 2.19
N LYS A 278 39.70 -15.99 1.67
CA LYS A 278 39.81 -17.24 2.47
C LYS A 278 40.96 -17.20 3.47
N ASP A 279 41.95 -16.34 3.25
CA ASP A 279 43.04 -16.07 4.20
C ASP A 279 42.65 -15.14 5.37
N GLY A 280 41.42 -14.62 5.38
CA GLY A 280 40.89 -13.74 6.41
C GLY A 280 41.03 -12.25 6.14
N SER A 281 41.75 -11.84 5.09
CA SER A 281 41.82 -10.44 4.66
C SER A 281 40.51 -9.97 4.02
N VAL A 282 40.26 -8.65 4.06
CA VAL A 282 39.02 -8.06 3.55
C VAL A 282 39.28 -6.77 2.78
N TYR A 283 38.71 -6.69 1.57
CA TYR A 283 38.56 -5.44 0.84
C TYR A 283 37.20 -4.84 1.18
N VAL A 284 37.15 -3.58 1.60
CA VAL A 284 35.88 -2.89 1.89
C VAL A 284 35.96 -1.43 1.49
N TRP A 285 34.93 -0.94 0.81
CA TRP A 285 34.85 0.41 0.28
C TRP A 285 33.40 0.92 0.15
N GLY A 286 33.23 2.19 -0.25
CA GLY A 286 31.95 2.87 -0.43
C GLY A 286 31.63 3.91 0.64
N ASN A 287 30.34 4.23 0.79
CA ASN A 287 29.85 5.29 1.66
C ASN A 287 29.91 4.92 3.15
N TYR A 288 30.98 5.32 3.82
CA TYR A 288 31.12 5.02 5.25
C TYR A 288 30.23 5.91 6.14
N LYS A 289 29.78 7.09 5.69
CA LYS A 289 28.91 7.94 6.52
C LYS A 289 27.46 7.46 6.56
N ALA A 290 26.90 7.12 5.40
CA ALA A 290 25.49 6.72 5.29
C ALA A 290 25.30 5.20 5.19
N GLY A 291 26.24 4.49 4.55
CA GLY A 291 26.15 3.05 4.32
C GLY A 291 26.59 2.22 5.52
N ALA A 292 27.86 2.34 5.92
CA ALA A 292 28.35 1.62 7.08
C ALA A 292 29.45 2.37 7.84
N SER A 293 29.10 2.88 9.03
CA SER A 293 29.94 3.79 9.82
C SER A 293 31.18 3.18 10.47
N ASN A 294 31.28 1.85 10.55
CA ASN A 294 32.44 1.12 11.06
C ASN A 294 33.29 0.43 9.99
N ILE A 295 33.06 0.63 8.69
CA ILE A 295 33.86 -0.09 7.66
C ILE A 295 35.36 0.19 7.73
N ARG A 296 35.77 1.35 8.25
CA ARG A 296 37.19 1.69 8.47
C ARG A 296 37.86 0.75 9.50
N GLN A 297 37.11 0.30 10.50
CA GLN A 297 37.61 -0.64 11.51
C GLN A 297 37.73 -2.06 10.93
N LEU A 298 36.86 -2.42 9.98
CA LEU A 298 36.88 -3.71 9.30
C LEU A 298 38.06 -3.82 8.32
N ARG A 299 38.39 -2.75 7.58
CA ARG A 299 39.39 -2.74 6.50
C ARG A 299 40.77 -3.27 6.89
N ASN A 300 41.16 -3.14 8.16
CA ASN A 300 42.49 -3.52 8.62
C ASN A 300 42.54 -4.93 9.24
N ARG A 301 41.45 -5.69 9.17
CA ARG A 301 41.39 -7.05 9.73
C ARG A 301 41.93 -8.09 8.75
N THR A 302 42.52 -9.15 9.32
CA THR A 302 43.07 -10.30 8.59
C THR A 302 42.55 -11.63 9.13
N ASP A 303 41.44 -11.59 9.86
CA ASP A 303 40.83 -12.73 10.56
C ASP A 303 39.31 -12.79 10.32
N VAL A 304 38.84 -12.29 9.17
CA VAL A 304 37.42 -12.20 8.81
C VAL A 304 36.98 -13.43 8.03
N ALA A 305 35.94 -14.12 8.50
CA ALA A 305 35.38 -15.29 7.81
C ALA A 305 34.09 -14.98 7.04
N GLN A 306 33.29 -14.02 7.50
CA GLN A 306 32.03 -13.60 6.87
C GLN A 306 31.72 -12.16 7.25
N VAL A 307 31.11 -11.42 6.33
CA VAL A 307 30.70 -10.02 6.53
C VAL A 307 29.24 -9.85 6.14
N GLU A 308 28.49 -9.11 6.95
CA GLU A 308 27.12 -8.73 6.62
C GLU A 308 26.88 -7.24 6.92
N PHE A 309 26.20 -6.56 6.00
CA PHE A 309 25.86 -5.14 6.13
C PHE A 309 24.45 -4.98 6.69
N THR A 310 24.31 -4.11 7.69
CA THR A 310 23.00 -3.56 8.07
C THR A 310 22.73 -2.30 7.25
N GLY A 311 21.67 -1.55 7.59
CA GLY A 311 21.38 -0.28 6.93
C GLY A 311 22.41 0.84 7.20
N THR A 312 23.20 0.73 8.28
CA THR A 312 24.12 1.81 8.73
C THR A 312 25.45 1.31 9.32
N LYS A 313 25.63 -0.01 9.43
CA LYS A 313 26.77 -0.68 10.07
C LYS A 313 27.18 -1.92 9.30
N VAL A 314 28.35 -2.43 9.61
CA VAL A 314 28.83 -3.76 9.18
C VAL A 314 29.11 -4.62 10.41
N ILE A 315 28.81 -5.91 10.33
CA ILE A 315 29.21 -6.91 11.32
C ILE A 315 30.02 -7.99 10.64
N ALA A 316 30.84 -8.72 11.39
CA ALA A 316 31.63 -9.81 10.85
C ALA A 316 31.68 -11.00 11.80
N ARG A 317 31.76 -12.20 11.22
CA ARG A 317 32.16 -13.41 11.93
C ARG A 317 33.65 -13.60 11.67
N LEU A 318 34.43 -13.82 12.72
CA LEU A 318 35.87 -14.02 12.62
C LEU A 318 36.21 -15.49 12.37
N THR A 319 37.44 -15.76 11.92
CA THR A 319 37.92 -17.10 11.58
C THR A 319 38.01 -18.04 12.79
N ASP A 320 38.12 -17.49 14.00
CA ASP A 320 38.09 -18.24 15.26
C ASP A 320 36.66 -18.60 15.72
N GLY A 321 35.63 -18.08 15.04
CA GLY A 321 34.23 -18.27 15.40
C GLY A 321 33.67 -17.22 16.35
N THR A 322 34.35 -16.09 16.56
CA THR A 322 33.82 -14.98 17.38
C THR A 322 33.03 -13.96 16.55
N LEU A 323 32.15 -13.20 17.22
CA LEU A 323 31.38 -12.10 16.62
C LEU A 323 32.16 -10.79 16.73
N TRP A 324 32.34 -10.09 15.62
CA TRP A 324 32.85 -8.72 15.60
C TRP A 324 31.74 -7.72 15.28
N LEU A 325 31.49 -6.80 16.21
CA LEU A 325 30.49 -5.73 16.06
C LEU A 325 31.12 -4.37 15.78
N GLY A 326 32.38 -4.14 16.18
CA GLY A 326 32.96 -2.79 16.17
C GLY A 326 32.02 -1.79 16.89
N ASN A 327 31.81 -0.61 16.30
CA ASN A 327 30.83 0.36 16.85
C ASN A 327 29.34 0.01 16.58
N ALA A 328 29.05 -1.14 15.99
CA ALA A 328 27.67 -1.62 15.88
C ALA A 328 27.14 -2.13 17.23
N ALA A 329 28.03 -2.39 18.20
CA ALA A 329 27.67 -2.75 19.58
C ALA A 329 26.76 -1.69 20.23
N ASP A 330 26.93 -0.41 19.90
CA ASP A 330 26.08 0.68 20.41
C ASP A 330 24.61 0.54 19.99
N SER A 331 24.33 -0.15 18.88
CA SER A 331 22.99 -0.31 18.30
C SER A 331 22.42 -1.72 18.45
N PHE A 332 23.28 -2.73 18.43
CA PHE A 332 22.88 -4.15 18.40
C PHE A 332 23.58 -5.00 19.47
N GLY A 333 24.44 -4.40 20.29
CA GLY A 333 25.23 -5.10 21.30
C GLY A 333 24.46 -5.52 22.55
N THR A 334 23.17 -5.25 22.63
CA THR A 334 22.33 -5.55 23.79
C THR A 334 21.16 -6.42 23.40
N LEU A 335 20.93 -7.49 24.16
CA LEU A 335 19.78 -8.38 24.05
C LEU A 335 18.78 -8.07 25.14
N GLU A 336 17.51 -7.99 24.77
CA GLU A 336 16.41 -8.00 25.72
C GLU A 336 16.01 -9.47 26.00
N ILE A 337 16.05 -9.86 27.28
CA ILE A 337 15.69 -11.19 27.75
C ILE A 337 14.42 -11.08 28.60
N ASP A 338 13.43 -11.91 28.29
CA ASP A 338 12.24 -12.08 29.13
C ASP A 338 12.56 -13.03 30.28
N ASN A 339 12.40 -12.57 31.52
CA ASN A 339 12.70 -13.37 32.70
C ASN A 339 11.58 -14.36 33.05
N GLY A 340 10.47 -14.37 32.30
CA GLY A 340 9.35 -15.30 32.48
C GLY A 340 8.35 -14.88 33.56
N ASP A 341 8.63 -13.80 34.30
CA ASP A 341 7.74 -13.16 35.28
C ASP A 341 7.11 -11.86 34.75
N GLY A 342 7.27 -11.58 33.46
CA GLY A 342 6.84 -10.34 32.82
C GLY A 342 7.83 -9.18 32.97
N THR A 343 9.00 -9.40 33.59
CA THR A 343 10.10 -8.43 33.61
C THR A 343 11.11 -8.72 32.49
N HIS A 344 11.79 -7.67 32.04
CA HIS A 344 12.83 -7.77 31.02
C HIS A 344 14.19 -7.37 31.58
N SER A 345 15.21 -8.15 31.28
CA SER A 345 16.61 -7.82 31.55
C SER A 345 17.35 -7.52 30.25
N PHE A 346 18.39 -6.70 30.34
CA PHE A 346 19.23 -6.35 29.20
C PHE A 346 20.63 -6.93 29.45
N VAL A 347 21.09 -7.77 28.53
CA VAL A 347 22.40 -8.44 28.61
C VAL A 347 23.21 -8.08 27.39
N ALA A 348 24.52 -7.84 27.55
CA ALA A 348 25.38 -7.64 26.40
C ALA A 348 25.42 -8.92 25.55
N ILE A 349 25.34 -8.78 24.23
CA ILE A 349 25.35 -9.93 23.32
C ILE A 349 26.63 -10.76 23.47
N GLU A 350 27.76 -10.11 23.74
CA GLU A 350 29.04 -10.76 24.01
C GLU A 350 28.98 -11.63 25.27
N ASP A 351 28.38 -11.11 26.36
CA ASP A 351 28.19 -11.87 27.60
C ASP A 351 27.22 -13.03 27.41
N TYR A 352 26.17 -12.85 26.61
CA TYR A 352 25.21 -13.90 26.31
C TYR A 352 25.84 -15.02 25.49
N ILE A 353 26.60 -14.68 24.44
CA ILE A 353 27.31 -15.67 23.60
C ILE A 353 28.35 -16.41 24.45
N GLY A 354 29.10 -15.67 25.28
CA GLY A 354 30.16 -16.22 26.12
C GLY A 354 31.25 -16.90 25.27
N ASN A 355 31.55 -18.16 25.58
CA ASN A 355 32.60 -18.92 24.88
C ASN A 355 32.08 -19.71 23.65
N ARG A 356 30.79 -19.62 23.34
CA ARG A 356 30.18 -20.38 22.24
C ARG A 356 30.61 -19.78 20.90
N LYS A 357 30.88 -20.65 19.92
CA LYS A 357 31.23 -20.19 18.58
C LYS A 357 30.00 -19.78 17.78
N VAL A 358 30.17 -18.71 17.03
CA VAL A 358 29.27 -18.27 15.97
C VAL A 358 29.53 -19.09 14.71
N VAL A 359 28.48 -19.69 14.17
CA VAL A 359 28.52 -20.51 12.94
C VAL A 359 28.11 -19.69 11.73
N ASP A 360 27.12 -18.82 11.88
CA ASP A 360 26.57 -18.02 10.78
C ASP A 360 26.03 -16.68 11.30
N ILE A 361 25.99 -15.67 10.44
CA ILE A 361 25.43 -14.35 10.71
C ILE A 361 24.52 -13.90 9.58
N ALA A 362 23.45 -13.19 9.93
CA ALA A 362 22.56 -12.55 8.96
C ALA A 362 22.12 -11.19 9.50
N THR A 363 21.85 -10.25 8.60
CA THR A 363 21.44 -8.89 8.96
C THR A 363 20.12 -8.51 8.30
N THR A 364 19.44 -7.59 8.96
CA THR A 364 18.41 -6.76 8.34
C THR A 364 18.87 -5.31 8.37
N LYS A 365 18.03 -4.39 7.87
CA LYS A 365 18.36 -2.95 7.92
C LYS A 365 18.63 -2.46 9.35
N SER A 366 17.90 -2.99 10.33
CA SER A 366 17.84 -2.46 11.69
C SER A 366 18.02 -3.55 12.78
N GLY A 367 18.51 -4.73 12.41
CA GLY A 367 18.73 -5.83 13.33
C GLY A 367 19.70 -6.86 12.79
N ILE A 368 20.18 -7.72 13.69
CA ILE A 368 21.17 -8.77 13.42
C ILE A 368 20.65 -10.11 13.95
N ALA A 369 21.08 -11.19 13.30
CA ALA A 369 20.86 -12.56 13.71
C ALA A 369 22.20 -13.31 13.71
N VAL A 370 22.42 -14.07 14.77
CA VAL A 370 23.67 -14.80 15.02
C VAL A 370 23.29 -16.23 15.38
N LEU A 371 23.76 -17.19 14.59
CA LEU A 371 23.57 -18.62 14.84
C LEU A 371 24.78 -19.17 15.58
N LEU A 372 24.55 -19.78 16.74
CA LEU A 372 25.59 -20.37 17.57
C LEU A 372 25.77 -21.87 17.29
N GLU A 373 26.91 -22.43 17.69
CA GLU A 373 27.27 -23.83 17.47
C GLU A 373 26.37 -24.86 18.18
N ASP A 374 25.69 -24.42 19.25
CA ASP A 374 24.68 -25.21 19.96
C ASP A 374 23.29 -25.18 19.29
N GLY A 375 23.12 -24.33 18.26
CA GLY A 375 21.87 -24.15 17.53
C GLY A 375 21.02 -22.98 18.00
N ASP A 376 21.46 -22.23 19.02
CA ASP A 376 20.75 -21.04 19.49
C ASP A 376 20.79 -19.92 18.43
N LEU A 377 19.62 -19.33 18.17
CA LEU A 377 19.48 -18.15 17.32
C LEU A 377 19.35 -16.88 18.16
N VAL A 378 20.43 -16.11 18.20
CA VAL A 378 20.48 -14.83 18.89
C VAL A 378 20.06 -13.73 17.94
N VAL A 379 19.04 -12.96 18.31
CA VAL A 379 18.50 -11.88 17.48
C VAL A 379 18.49 -10.59 18.28
N SER A 380 19.07 -9.54 17.71
CA SER A 380 19.20 -8.21 18.32
C SER A 380 18.77 -7.10 17.35
N GLY A 381 18.31 -5.98 17.89
CA GLY A 381 17.77 -4.85 17.13
C GLY A 381 16.30 -5.03 16.73
N ASN A 382 15.81 -4.08 15.92
CA ASN A 382 14.41 -4.05 15.51
C ASN A 382 14.25 -4.56 14.07
N ILE A 383 13.62 -5.72 13.92
CA ILE A 383 13.39 -6.35 12.61
C ILE A 383 12.08 -5.86 11.97
N THR A 384 11.19 -5.21 12.74
CA THR A 384 9.91 -4.68 12.25
C THR A 384 9.87 -3.17 12.16
N THR A 385 9.00 -2.68 11.29
CA THR A 385 8.60 -1.27 11.27
C THR A 385 7.52 -0.95 12.31
N SER A 386 6.78 -1.95 12.78
CA SER A 386 5.81 -1.83 13.87
C SER A 386 6.48 -2.07 15.23
N ASN A 387 5.99 -1.38 16.27
CA ASN A 387 6.40 -1.57 17.67
C ASN A 387 5.93 -2.90 18.29
N THR A 388 5.39 -3.81 17.47
CA THR A 388 4.96 -5.14 17.91
C THR A 388 6.12 -6.11 17.85
N ARG A 389 6.41 -6.81 18.95
CA ARG A 389 7.40 -7.89 18.96
C ARG A 389 7.07 -8.91 17.88
N VAL A 390 8.09 -9.30 17.11
CA VAL A 390 8.00 -10.40 16.16
C VAL A 390 8.04 -11.70 16.96
N GLU A 391 6.98 -12.49 16.88
CA GLU A 391 7.00 -13.85 17.41
C GLU A 391 8.02 -14.68 16.61
N ARG A 392 9.03 -15.17 17.32
CA ARG A 392 10.01 -16.10 16.74
C ARG A 392 9.31 -17.43 16.44
N PRO A 393 9.71 -18.13 15.38
CA PRO A 393 9.15 -19.45 15.08
C PRO A 393 9.41 -20.40 16.26
N VAL A 394 8.36 -21.06 16.73
CA VAL A 394 8.47 -22.10 17.74
C VAL A 394 8.93 -23.38 17.05
N LEU A 395 10.16 -23.79 17.36
CA LEU A 395 10.77 -25.03 16.87
C LEU A 395 10.43 -26.18 17.81
N SER A 396 10.36 -27.40 17.29
CA SER A 396 10.27 -28.61 18.13
C SER A 396 11.63 -28.88 18.80
N GLU A 397 11.64 -29.53 19.97
CA GLU A 397 12.87 -29.76 20.76
C GLU A 397 14.02 -30.42 20.00
N GLU A 398 13.72 -31.26 19.01
CA GLU A 398 14.73 -31.96 18.18
C GLU A 398 15.12 -31.21 16.91
N GLU A 399 14.44 -30.10 16.58
CA GLU A 399 14.64 -29.36 15.35
C GLU A 399 15.74 -28.30 15.52
N LYS A 400 16.79 -28.41 14.71
CA LYS A 400 17.94 -27.50 14.74
C LYS A 400 17.90 -26.55 13.56
N ILE A 401 18.39 -25.34 13.76
CA ILE A 401 18.57 -24.35 12.69
C ILE A 401 19.86 -24.69 11.94
N LEU A 402 19.75 -24.81 10.62
CA LEU A 402 20.88 -25.15 9.73
C LEU A 402 21.47 -23.92 9.04
N GLN A 403 20.60 -23.00 8.60
CA GLN A 403 21.01 -21.79 7.87
C GLN A 403 20.12 -20.63 8.26
N ILE A 404 20.71 -19.43 8.28
CA ILE A 404 19.99 -18.17 8.46
C ILE A 404 20.23 -17.27 7.26
N ALA A 405 19.23 -16.49 6.87
CA ALA A 405 19.36 -15.53 5.78
C ALA A 405 18.56 -14.27 6.08
N GLY A 406 19.14 -13.10 5.81
CA GLY A 406 18.56 -11.81 6.14
C GLY A 406 18.12 -11.01 4.93
N GLY A 407 16.90 -10.49 4.97
CA GLY A 407 16.40 -9.48 4.05
C GLY A 407 16.35 -8.10 4.70
N ALA A 408 15.74 -7.10 4.04
CA ALA A 408 15.76 -5.73 4.55
C ALA A 408 15.01 -5.58 5.88
N LYS A 409 13.93 -6.35 6.07
CA LYS A 409 13.04 -6.28 7.25
C LYS A 409 12.50 -7.66 7.67
N HIS A 410 13.15 -8.73 7.24
CA HIS A 410 12.76 -10.10 7.61
C HIS A 410 13.99 -10.99 7.70
N LEU A 411 13.88 -12.03 8.52
CA LEU A 411 14.83 -13.12 8.59
C LEU A 411 14.16 -14.38 8.07
N SER A 412 14.94 -15.26 7.48
CA SER A 412 14.52 -16.59 7.08
C SER A 412 15.47 -17.63 7.67
N ILE A 413 14.94 -18.77 8.08
CA ILE A 413 15.71 -19.88 8.63
C ILE A 413 15.32 -21.18 7.96
N LEU A 414 16.30 -22.05 7.75
CA LEU A 414 16.11 -23.45 7.33
C LEU A 414 16.42 -24.36 8.51
N THR A 415 15.59 -25.37 8.74
CA THR A 415 15.74 -26.30 9.85
C THR A 415 16.09 -27.72 9.41
N SER A 416 16.57 -28.54 10.35
CA SER A 416 16.89 -29.96 10.15
C SER A 416 15.69 -30.82 9.77
N ALA A 417 14.46 -30.34 10.01
CA ALA A 417 13.23 -30.98 9.57
C ALA A 417 12.85 -30.63 8.11
N GLY A 418 13.72 -29.91 7.39
CA GLY A 418 13.45 -29.42 6.04
C GLY A 418 12.34 -28.36 6.01
N ARG A 419 12.14 -27.62 7.10
CA ARG A 419 11.15 -26.53 7.18
C ARG A 419 11.83 -25.18 7.01
N VAL A 420 11.14 -24.28 6.32
CA VAL A 420 11.56 -22.89 6.18
C VAL A 420 10.61 -22.01 6.95
N TYR A 421 11.18 -21.15 7.79
CA TYR A 421 10.43 -20.11 8.50
C TYR A 421 10.93 -18.75 8.05
N SER A 422 10.02 -17.79 7.92
CA SER A 422 10.38 -16.39 7.77
C SER A 422 9.58 -15.55 8.75
N PHE A 423 10.25 -14.62 9.39
CA PHE A 423 9.66 -13.77 10.43
C PHE A 423 10.25 -12.36 10.36
N GLY A 424 9.46 -11.38 10.78
CA GLY A 424 9.78 -9.96 10.65
C GLY A 424 8.58 -9.16 10.14
N ASP A 425 8.84 -8.08 9.42
CA ASP A 425 7.80 -7.33 8.72
C ASP A 425 7.17 -8.21 7.63
N ASN A 426 5.87 -8.02 7.40
CA ASN A 426 5.12 -8.78 6.41
C ASN A 426 4.25 -7.92 5.48
N ALA A 427 4.47 -6.60 5.46
CA ALA A 427 3.72 -5.68 4.60
C ALA A 427 3.79 -6.06 3.10
N LEU A 428 4.92 -6.63 2.65
CA LEU A 428 5.13 -7.07 1.27
C LEU A 428 5.15 -8.60 1.14
N LYS A 429 4.60 -9.32 2.14
CA LYS A 429 4.51 -10.79 2.18
C LYS A 429 5.85 -11.51 2.32
N GLN A 430 6.91 -10.81 2.74
CA GLN A 430 8.27 -11.37 2.87
C GLN A 430 8.41 -12.38 4.02
N SER A 431 7.50 -12.37 5.00
CA SER A 431 7.47 -13.34 6.09
C SER A 431 6.51 -14.53 5.83
N ASN A 432 5.85 -14.57 4.67
CA ASN A 432 4.96 -15.69 4.30
C ASN A 432 5.75 -16.84 3.65
N ALA A 433 6.60 -17.49 4.46
CA ALA A 433 7.33 -18.68 4.01
C ALA A 433 6.37 -19.83 3.63
N PRO A 434 6.66 -20.63 2.60
CA PRO A 434 5.82 -21.77 2.25
C PRO A 434 5.96 -22.91 3.26
N THR A 435 4.92 -23.72 3.41
CA THR A 435 4.86 -24.80 4.41
C THR A 435 5.37 -26.15 3.91
N LYS A 436 5.73 -26.26 2.63
CA LYS A 436 6.20 -27.50 2.03
C LYS A 436 7.63 -27.77 2.49
N GLN A 437 7.95 -29.03 2.77
CA GLN A 437 9.32 -29.42 3.10
C GLN A 437 10.27 -29.23 1.90
N VAL A 438 11.53 -28.95 2.22
CA VAL A 438 12.63 -28.68 1.28
C VAL A 438 13.85 -29.53 1.63
N ASP A 439 14.80 -29.62 0.70
CA ASP A 439 16.06 -30.31 0.93
C ASP A 439 16.85 -29.63 2.05
N THR A 440 17.28 -30.39 3.06
CA THR A 440 18.10 -29.87 4.17
C THR A 440 19.51 -29.47 3.73
N ASP A 441 20.02 -30.10 2.66
CA ASP A 441 21.34 -29.84 2.07
C ASP A 441 21.29 -28.71 1.01
N GLY A 442 20.13 -28.06 0.86
CA GLY A 442 19.96 -26.95 -0.06
C GLY A 442 20.59 -25.65 0.44
N LYS A 443 20.35 -24.55 -0.29
CA LYS A 443 20.84 -23.21 0.05
C LYS A 443 19.68 -22.24 0.22
N LEU A 444 19.65 -21.56 1.36
CA LEU A 444 18.73 -20.48 1.65
C LEU A 444 19.34 -19.14 1.25
N PHE A 445 18.66 -18.42 0.37
CA PHE A 445 19.03 -17.05 -0.01
C PHE A 445 17.92 -16.10 0.42
N ALA A 446 18.30 -14.98 1.03
CA ALA A 446 17.40 -13.86 1.27
C ALA A 446 17.90 -12.65 0.46
N GLY A 447 17.00 -12.11 -0.35
CA GLY A 447 17.09 -10.76 -0.85
C GLY A 447 16.35 -9.80 0.07
N ALA A 448 16.40 -8.51 -0.23
CA ALA A 448 15.78 -7.49 0.60
C ALA A 448 14.28 -7.72 0.86
N PHE A 449 13.52 -8.19 -0.14
CA PHE A 449 12.08 -8.42 0.00
C PHE A 449 11.61 -9.77 -0.56
N GLN A 450 12.52 -10.61 -1.03
CA GLN A 450 12.23 -11.96 -1.53
C GLN A 450 13.19 -12.94 -0.89
N SER A 451 12.75 -14.17 -0.69
CA SER A 451 13.62 -15.26 -0.27
C SER A 451 13.45 -16.44 -1.20
N TYR A 452 14.52 -17.23 -1.33
CA TYR A 452 14.62 -18.36 -2.24
C TYR A 452 15.21 -19.55 -1.50
N MET A 453 14.60 -20.71 -1.70
CA MET A 453 15.18 -21.99 -1.30
C MET A 453 15.61 -22.74 -2.55
N VAL A 454 16.90 -23.04 -2.62
CA VAL A 454 17.53 -23.81 -3.71
C VAL A 454 17.82 -25.21 -3.20
N GLY A 455 17.38 -26.23 -3.92
CA GLY A 455 17.59 -27.63 -3.57
C GLY A 455 19.05 -28.07 -3.75
N SER A 456 19.33 -29.28 -3.31
CA SER A 456 20.64 -29.94 -3.52
C SER A 456 20.99 -30.13 -5.01
N ASP A 457 19.97 -30.15 -5.87
CA ASP A 457 20.05 -30.20 -7.32
C ASP A 457 20.34 -28.83 -7.99
N ASN A 458 20.56 -27.78 -7.19
CA ASN A 458 20.74 -26.40 -7.63
C ASN A 458 19.48 -25.78 -8.30
N SER A 459 18.30 -26.39 -8.17
CA SER A 459 17.06 -25.81 -8.67
C SER A 459 16.30 -25.04 -7.59
N ILE A 460 15.56 -24.00 -7.97
CA ILE A 460 14.71 -23.25 -7.02
C ILE A 460 13.51 -24.11 -6.66
N GLN A 461 13.50 -24.67 -5.45
CA GLN A 461 12.37 -25.43 -4.92
C GLN A 461 11.23 -24.51 -4.48
N GLN A 462 11.57 -23.39 -3.84
CA GLN A 462 10.60 -22.45 -3.27
C GLN A 462 11.07 -21.00 -3.37
N LYS A 463 10.10 -20.08 -3.47
CA LYS A 463 10.33 -18.63 -3.42
C LYS A 463 9.11 -17.91 -2.86
N TRP A 464 9.34 -16.89 -2.05
CA TRP A 464 8.28 -16.09 -1.44
C TRP A 464 8.72 -14.63 -1.25
N GLY A 465 7.78 -13.78 -0.84
CA GLY A 465 7.99 -12.34 -0.66
C GLY A 465 7.34 -11.46 -1.73
N CYS A 466 7.93 -10.28 -1.93
CA CYS A 466 7.35 -9.21 -2.73
C CYS A 466 7.37 -9.57 -4.22
N LYS A 467 6.19 -9.58 -4.86
CA LYS A 467 6.06 -9.86 -6.30
C LYS A 467 6.38 -8.65 -7.17
N GLY A 468 6.22 -7.44 -6.63
CA GLY A 468 6.15 -6.16 -7.34
C GLY A 468 4.79 -5.47 -7.17
N TYR A 469 4.53 -4.43 -7.95
CA TYR A 469 3.41 -3.51 -7.77
C TYR A 469 2.55 -3.42 -9.03
N LEU A 470 1.21 -3.52 -8.91
CA LEU A 470 0.31 -3.52 -10.07
C LEU A 470 0.37 -2.22 -10.86
N MET A 471 0.38 -1.10 -10.15
CA MET A 471 0.35 0.27 -10.70
C MET A 471 1.61 1.08 -10.32
N GLY A 472 2.68 0.39 -9.92
CA GLY A 472 3.91 1.01 -9.46
C GLY A 472 3.79 1.62 -8.06
N THR A 473 4.79 2.41 -7.70
CA THR A 473 4.87 3.08 -6.40
C THR A 473 5.10 4.58 -6.53
N ASP A 474 4.81 5.31 -5.44
CA ASP A 474 5.11 6.73 -5.32
C ASP A 474 6.53 7.01 -4.78
N GLU A 475 6.84 8.28 -4.52
CA GLU A 475 8.15 8.72 -4.02
C GLU A 475 8.54 8.17 -2.64
N LEU A 476 7.58 7.68 -1.85
CA LEU A 476 7.85 7.04 -0.57
C LEU A 476 7.75 5.51 -0.67
N GLY A 477 7.67 4.96 -1.89
CA GLY A 477 7.54 3.53 -2.16
C GLY A 477 6.22 2.90 -1.74
N ARG A 478 5.17 3.70 -1.61
CA ARG A 478 3.82 3.21 -1.29
C ARG A 478 3.13 2.71 -2.56
N ASP A 479 2.38 1.61 -2.44
CA ASP A 479 1.65 1.02 -3.57
C ASP A 479 0.54 1.95 -4.06
N ILE A 480 0.66 2.42 -5.31
CA ILE A 480 -0.32 3.33 -5.92
C ILE A 480 -1.69 2.68 -6.07
N PHE A 481 -1.75 1.37 -6.34
CA PHE A 481 -3.03 0.69 -6.49
C PHE A 481 -3.84 0.69 -5.19
N THR A 482 -3.20 0.29 -4.08
CA THR A 482 -3.81 0.37 -2.74
C THR A 482 -4.26 1.79 -2.42
N ARG A 483 -3.45 2.80 -2.75
CA ARG A 483 -3.82 4.21 -2.54
C ARG A 483 -4.99 4.68 -3.41
N ILE A 484 -5.09 4.24 -4.66
CA ILE A 484 -6.25 4.54 -5.54
C ILE A 484 -7.53 3.95 -4.96
N VAL A 485 -7.48 2.71 -4.46
CA VAL A 485 -8.62 2.02 -3.87
C VAL A 485 -9.14 2.77 -2.63
N HIS A 486 -8.24 3.15 -1.71
CA HIS A 486 -8.60 3.93 -0.53
C HIS A 486 -8.98 5.38 -0.85
N GLY A 487 -8.30 5.98 -1.82
CA GLY A 487 -8.54 7.35 -2.28
C GLY A 487 -9.90 7.52 -2.93
N GLY A 488 -10.34 6.50 -3.70
CA GLY A 488 -11.68 6.47 -4.28
C GLY A 488 -12.77 6.53 -3.22
N LYS A 489 -12.61 5.79 -2.11
CA LYS A 489 -13.54 5.86 -0.97
C LYS A 489 -13.69 7.28 -0.46
N LYS A 490 -12.58 7.99 -0.24
CA LYS A 490 -12.59 9.35 0.30
C LYS A 490 -13.16 10.35 -0.71
N THR A 491 -12.70 10.36 -1.97
CA THR A 491 -13.24 11.27 -3.02
C THR A 491 -14.74 11.07 -3.23
N MET A 492 -15.22 9.82 -3.33
CA MET A 492 -16.65 9.54 -3.52
C MET A 492 -17.48 9.88 -2.28
N THR A 493 -16.96 9.65 -1.07
CA THR A 493 -17.67 10.03 0.17
C THR A 493 -17.80 11.55 0.28
N ILE A 494 -16.72 12.30 -0.02
CA ILE A 494 -16.74 13.76 0.05
C ILE A 494 -17.77 14.33 -0.93
N GLY A 495 -17.76 13.86 -2.18
CA GLY A 495 -18.75 14.26 -3.17
C GLY A 495 -20.18 13.94 -2.74
N ALA A 496 -20.43 12.74 -2.20
CA ALA A 496 -21.77 12.31 -1.84
C ALA A 496 -22.35 13.12 -0.67
N VAL A 497 -21.55 13.35 0.38
CA VAL A 497 -21.98 14.15 1.54
C VAL A 497 -22.23 15.60 1.12
N ALA A 498 -21.35 16.19 0.31
CA ALA A 498 -21.53 17.56 -0.19
C ALA A 498 -22.83 17.72 -0.98
N VAL A 499 -23.14 16.79 -1.89
CA VAL A 499 -24.39 16.80 -2.66
C VAL A 499 -25.61 16.61 -1.77
N ILE A 500 -25.56 15.75 -0.77
CA ILE A 500 -26.69 15.56 0.15
C ILE A 500 -26.98 16.86 0.92
N ILE A 501 -25.95 17.52 1.44
CA ILE A 501 -26.10 18.82 2.14
C ILE A 501 -26.70 19.86 1.18
N SER A 502 -26.13 19.95 -0.02
CA SER A 502 -26.59 20.86 -1.08
C SER A 502 -28.06 20.62 -1.45
N ALA A 503 -28.44 19.36 -1.63
CA ALA A 503 -29.81 18.94 -1.97
C ALA A 503 -30.82 19.34 -0.90
N VAL A 504 -30.51 19.10 0.37
CA VAL A 504 -31.42 19.43 1.48
C VAL A 504 -31.70 20.93 1.50
N ILE A 505 -30.67 21.76 1.40
CA ILE A 505 -30.82 23.22 1.39
C ILE A 505 -31.59 23.66 0.15
N ALA A 506 -31.21 23.14 -1.02
CA ALA A 506 -31.82 23.52 -2.29
C ALA A 506 -33.30 23.15 -2.37
N ILE A 507 -33.69 21.97 -1.90
CA ILE A 507 -35.08 21.51 -1.86
C ILE A 507 -35.90 22.42 -0.94
N ILE A 508 -35.41 22.72 0.26
CA ILE A 508 -36.12 23.59 1.21
C ILE A 508 -36.28 24.98 0.62
N VAL A 509 -35.19 25.62 0.20
CA VAL A 509 -35.22 27.00 -0.30
C VAL A 509 -36.03 27.10 -1.60
N GLY A 510 -35.80 26.21 -2.57
CA GLY A 510 -36.47 26.21 -3.85
C GLY A 510 -37.98 25.91 -3.76
N CYS A 511 -38.38 24.97 -2.90
CA CYS A 511 -39.80 24.69 -2.69
C CYS A 511 -40.52 25.84 -2.01
N LEU A 512 -39.93 26.42 -0.96
CA LEU A 512 -40.53 27.56 -0.26
C LEU A 512 -40.64 28.78 -1.17
N SER A 513 -39.57 29.12 -1.89
CA SER A 513 -39.55 30.27 -2.78
C SER A 513 -40.54 30.10 -3.94
N GLY A 514 -40.54 28.92 -4.59
CA GLY A 514 -41.41 28.65 -5.73
C GLY A 514 -42.89 28.52 -5.34
N TYR A 515 -43.21 27.94 -4.19
CA TYR A 515 -44.60 27.78 -3.75
C TYR A 515 -45.22 29.11 -3.31
N PHE A 516 -44.59 29.81 -2.35
CA PHE A 516 -45.17 31.01 -1.73
C PHE A 516 -45.11 32.23 -2.64
N GLY A 517 -44.08 32.36 -3.50
CA GLY A 517 -43.93 33.51 -4.38
C GLY A 517 -43.75 34.84 -3.61
N GLY A 518 -43.89 35.96 -4.33
CA GLY A 518 -43.93 37.30 -3.75
C GLY A 518 -42.67 37.67 -2.94
N TRP A 519 -42.87 38.17 -1.72
CA TRP A 519 -41.77 38.66 -0.88
C TRP A 519 -40.88 37.52 -0.34
N VAL A 520 -41.45 36.35 -0.04
CA VAL A 520 -40.70 35.17 0.45
C VAL A 520 -39.71 34.73 -0.63
N ASP A 521 -40.21 34.66 -1.84
CA ASP A 521 -39.44 34.30 -3.01
C ASP A 521 -38.34 35.32 -3.34
N MET A 522 -38.65 36.61 -3.23
CA MET A 522 -37.67 37.69 -3.37
C MET A 522 -36.57 37.57 -2.31
N LEU A 523 -36.92 37.42 -1.03
CA LEU A 523 -35.93 37.31 0.06
C LEU A 523 -35.02 36.10 -0.12
N LEU A 524 -35.60 34.92 -0.35
CA LEU A 524 -34.86 33.66 -0.48
C LEU A 524 -33.95 33.65 -1.70
N MET A 525 -34.39 34.19 -2.85
CA MET A 525 -33.49 34.29 -4.00
C MET A 525 -32.43 35.37 -3.84
N ARG A 526 -32.69 36.48 -3.13
CA ARG A 526 -31.63 37.45 -2.82
C ARG A 526 -30.53 36.83 -1.97
N VAL A 527 -30.89 36.04 -0.95
CA VAL A 527 -29.92 35.26 -0.18
C VAL A 527 -29.17 34.28 -1.10
N THR A 528 -29.89 33.56 -1.97
CA THR A 528 -29.30 32.62 -2.94
C THR A 528 -28.30 33.30 -3.88
N GLU A 529 -28.61 34.50 -4.36
CA GLU A 529 -27.74 35.32 -5.22
C GLU A 529 -26.49 35.79 -4.48
N VAL A 530 -26.60 36.19 -3.21
CA VAL A 530 -25.45 36.58 -2.37
C VAL A 530 -24.48 35.41 -2.22
N PHE A 531 -24.96 34.21 -1.92
CA PHE A 531 -24.10 33.02 -1.86
C PHE A 531 -23.53 32.66 -3.23
N GLY A 532 -24.32 32.76 -4.30
CA GLY A 532 -23.87 32.46 -5.66
C GLY A 532 -22.86 33.45 -6.23
N ALA A 533 -22.78 34.66 -5.67
CA ALA A 533 -21.78 35.66 -6.03
C ALA A 533 -20.39 35.40 -5.41
N ILE A 534 -20.29 34.50 -4.42
CA ILE A 534 -19.02 34.16 -3.78
C ILE A 534 -18.19 33.31 -4.76
N PRO A 535 -16.96 33.73 -5.13
CA PRO A 535 -16.08 32.93 -5.96
C PRO A 535 -15.71 31.62 -5.26
N PHE A 536 -16.25 30.50 -5.77
CA PHE A 536 -16.15 29.19 -5.12
C PHE A 536 -14.68 28.80 -4.82
N LEU A 537 -13.81 28.82 -5.84
CA LEU A 537 -12.41 28.40 -5.69
C LEU A 537 -11.65 29.32 -4.72
N PRO A 538 -11.60 30.65 -4.91
CA PRO A 538 -10.94 31.55 -3.95
C PRO A 538 -11.41 31.38 -2.51
N PHE A 539 -12.72 31.25 -2.28
CA PHE A 539 -13.25 31.05 -0.93
C PHE A 539 -12.82 29.73 -0.31
N ALA A 540 -12.91 28.63 -1.07
CA ALA A 540 -12.48 27.30 -0.63
C ALA A 540 -10.97 27.28 -0.29
N LEU A 541 -10.14 27.96 -1.10
CA LEU A 541 -8.70 28.11 -0.87
C LEU A 541 -8.40 28.88 0.43
N ILE A 542 -9.05 30.03 0.64
CA ILE A 542 -8.88 30.86 1.86
C ILE A 542 -9.26 30.05 3.10
N LEU A 543 -10.42 29.38 3.06
CA LEU A 543 -10.90 28.62 4.20
C LEU A 543 -10.00 27.41 4.48
N SER A 544 -9.55 26.70 3.46
CA SER A 544 -8.56 25.64 3.64
C SER A 544 -7.24 26.16 4.20
N ALA A 545 -6.78 27.34 3.78
CA ALA A 545 -5.55 27.95 4.28
C ALA A 545 -5.66 28.31 5.77
N ILE A 546 -6.80 28.87 6.19
CA ILE A 546 -7.09 29.17 7.60
C ILE A 546 -7.10 27.87 8.42
N LEU A 547 -7.80 26.85 7.95
CA LEU A 547 -7.87 25.54 8.62
C LEU A 547 -6.51 24.83 8.68
N ALA A 548 -5.62 25.08 7.72
CA ALA A 548 -4.26 24.54 7.72
C ALA A 548 -3.41 25.08 8.87
N GLY A 549 -3.69 26.29 9.38
CA GLY A 549 -2.98 26.90 10.51
C GLY A 549 -3.52 26.52 11.90
N THR A 550 -4.56 25.67 11.95
CA THR A 550 -5.20 25.26 13.21
C THR A 550 -4.92 23.78 13.52
N ASN A 551 -4.73 23.45 14.80
CA ASN A 551 -4.52 22.06 15.28
C ASN A 551 -5.83 21.26 15.30
N ILE A 552 -6.49 21.14 14.15
CA ILE A 552 -7.72 20.36 13.96
C ILE A 552 -7.37 18.98 13.43
N SER A 553 -8.04 17.93 13.91
CA SER A 553 -7.90 16.57 13.40
C SER A 553 -8.27 16.46 11.91
N GLU A 554 -7.61 15.57 11.18
CA GLU A 554 -7.83 15.42 9.73
C GLU A 554 -9.28 15.07 9.38
N ASP A 555 -9.94 14.21 10.15
CA ASP A 555 -11.34 13.85 9.90
C ASP A 555 -12.28 15.05 10.05
N THR A 556 -12.04 15.92 11.06
CA THR A 556 -12.81 17.15 11.21
C THR A 556 -12.56 18.11 10.06
N ARG A 557 -11.31 18.20 9.56
CA ARG A 557 -11.01 19.01 8.37
C ARG A 557 -11.73 18.49 7.13
N ILE A 558 -11.69 17.18 6.89
CA ILE A 558 -12.41 16.54 5.77
C ILE A 558 -13.91 16.82 5.88
N PHE A 559 -14.50 16.70 7.08
CA PHE A 559 -15.90 17.02 7.31
C PHE A 559 -16.23 18.49 7.02
N MET A 560 -15.37 19.42 7.45
CA MET A 560 -15.53 20.84 7.13
C MET A 560 -15.52 21.08 5.61
N ILE A 561 -14.59 20.45 4.88
CA ILE A 561 -14.55 20.53 3.41
C ILE A 561 -15.88 20.05 2.82
N MET A 562 -16.42 18.89 3.26
CA MET A 562 -17.72 18.40 2.81
C MET A 562 -18.86 19.41 3.03
N VAL A 563 -18.89 20.04 4.21
CA VAL A 563 -19.90 21.05 4.56
C VAL A 563 -19.76 22.29 3.68
N ILE A 564 -18.54 22.79 3.47
CA ILE A 564 -18.26 23.96 2.63
C ILE A 564 -18.68 23.69 1.19
N LEU A 565 -18.32 22.52 0.64
CA LEU A 565 -18.71 22.11 -0.71
C LEU A 565 -20.23 22.07 -0.87
N GLY A 566 -20.96 21.53 0.12
CA GLY A 566 -22.42 21.51 0.11
C GLY A 566 -23.05 22.90 0.25
N LEU A 567 -22.53 23.73 1.16
CA LEU A 567 -23.03 25.08 1.44
C LEU A 567 -22.81 26.07 0.29
N LEU A 568 -21.86 25.82 -0.60
CA LEU A 568 -21.60 26.70 -1.74
C LEU A 568 -22.24 26.21 -3.05
N SER A 569 -22.64 24.93 -3.14
CA SER A 569 -23.17 24.34 -4.37
C SER A 569 -24.70 24.38 -4.49
N TRP A 570 -25.44 24.60 -3.41
CA TRP A 570 -26.92 24.50 -3.40
C TRP A 570 -27.66 25.55 -4.25
N THR A 571 -27.02 26.69 -4.54
CA THR A 571 -27.69 27.86 -5.14
C THR A 571 -28.21 27.61 -6.56
N GLY A 572 -27.50 26.78 -7.34
CA GLY A 572 -27.92 26.39 -8.69
C GLY A 572 -29.15 25.48 -8.66
N LEU A 573 -29.08 24.42 -7.86
CA LEU A 573 -30.17 23.46 -7.67
C LEU A 573 -31.43 24.14 -7.10
N ALA A 574 -31.28 25.08 -6.15
CA ALA A 574 -32.42 25.82 -5.58
C ALA A 574 -33.18 26.64 -6.63
N ARG A 575 -32.45 27.33 -7.52
CA ARG A 575 -33.05 28.09 -8.63
C ARG A 575 -33.79 27.19 -9.60
N MET A 576 -33.23 26.02 -9.92
CA MET A 576 -33.91 25.03 -10.76
C MET A 576 -35.19 24.52 -10.10
N ILE A 577 -35.13 24.11 -8.83
CA ILE A 577 -36.29 23.61 -8.07
C ILE A 577 -37.36 24.70 -7.98
N ARG A 578 -36.99 25.94 -7.69
CA ARG A 578 -37.90 27.09 -7.69
C ARG A 578 -38.68 27.19 -9.00
N GLY A 579 -37.99 27.10 -10.14
CA GLY A 579 -38.63 27.18 -11.46
C GLY A 579 -39.64 26.06 -11.70
N GLN A 580 -39.28 24.82 -11.33
CA GLN A 580 -40.16 23.66 -11.47
C GLN A 580 -41.38 23.74 -10.54
N VAL A 581 -41.17 24.15 -9.29
CA VAL A 581 -42.25 24.32 -8.31
C VAL A 581 -43.22 25.42 -8.72
N LEU A 582 -42.74 26.53 -9.28
CA LEU A 582 -43.59 27.59 -9.84
C LEU A 582 -44.50 27.04 -10.95
N ALA A 583 -43.96 26.21 -11.85
CA ALA A 583 -44.72 25.61 -12.94
C ALA A 583 -45.77 24.60 -12.43
N GLU A 584 -45.40 23.75 -11.47
CA GLU A 584 -46.31 22.77 -10.88
C GLU A 584 -47.41 23.41 -10.03
N ARG A 585 -47.13 24.55 -9.37
CA ARG A 585 -48.08 25.25 -8.50
C ARG A 585 -49.34 25.70 -9.24
N GLU A 586 -49.24 26.00 -10.53
CA GLU A 586 -50.35 26.50 -11.35
C GLU A 586 -51.23 25.36 -11.92
N LYS A 587 -50.95 24.09 -11.61
CA LYS A 587 -51.72 22.94 -12.10
C LYS A 587 -53.00 22.67 -11.29
N GLU A 588 -53.99 22.07 -11.95
CA GLU A 588 -55.33 21.84 -11.42
C GLU A 588 -55.36 21.03 -10.10
N PHE A 589 -54.47 20.05 -9.94
CA PHE A 589 -54.42 19.25 -8.71
C PHE A 589 -54.03 20.08 -7.47
N VAL A 590 -53.25 21.15 -7.66
CA VAL A 590 -52.86 22.08 -6.59
C VAL A 590 -54.05 22.97 -6.21
N ILE A 591 -54.80 23.45 -7.20
CA ILE A 591 -56.02 24.24 -6.99
C ILE A 591 -57.06 23.41 -6.22
N ALA A 592 -57.26 22.15 -6.63
CA ALA A 592 -58.16 21.22 -5.95
C ALA A 592 -57.73 20.95 -4.50
N ALA A 593 -56.43 20.71 -4.26
CA ALA A 593 -55.90 20.51 -2.91
C ALA A 593 -56.08 21.74 -2.00
N LYS A 594 -55.91 22.96 -2.55
CA LYS A 594 -56.20 24.21 -1.84
C LYS A 594 -57.69 24.35 -1.50
N ALA A 595 -58.58 24.05 -2.45
CA ALA A 595 -60.03 24.09 -2.24
C ALA A 595 -60.49 23.10 -1.15
N MET A 596 -59.80 21.97 -1.01
CA MET A 596 -60.02 20.98 0.05
C MET A 596 -59.44 21.37 1.43
N GLY A 597 -58.81 22.54 1.57
CA GLY A 597 -58.25 23.00 2.84
C GLY A 597 -56.98 22.28 3.28
N VAL A 598 -56.24 21.65 2.35
CA VAL A 598 -54.95 21.03 2.67
C VAL A 598 -53.94 22.10 3.08
N LYS A 599 -53.20 21.87 4.18
CA LYS A 599 -52.16 22.80 4.65
C LYS A 599 -51.13 23.09 3.53
N GLU A 600 -50.80 24.36 3.33
CA GLU A 600 -49.90 24.81 2.26
C GLU A 600 -48.52 24.14 2.24
N SER A 601 -47.89 23.95 3.41
CA SER A 601 -46.62 23.21 3.49
C SER A 601 -46.78 21.75 3.07
N ARG A 602 -47.94 21.14 3.34
CA ARG A 602 -48.24 19.79 2.87
C ARG A 602 -48.43 19.78 1.35
N ILE A 603 -49.07 20.80 0.76
CA ILE A 603 -49.18 20.96 -0.69
C ILE A 603 -47.79 21.04 -1.34
N ALA A 604 -46.92 21.90 -0.83
CA ALA A 604 -45.55 22.04 -1.36
C ALA A 604 -44.74 20.74 -1.28
N PHE A 605 -44.63 20.11 -0.10
CA PHE A 605 -43.71 18.97 0.11
C PHE A 605 -44.31 17.60 -0.20
N LYS A 606 -45.64 17.42 -0.15
CA LYS A 606 -46.29 16.12 -0.40
C LYS A 606 -47.06 16.03 -1.71
N HIS A 607 -47.39 17.16 -2.35
CA HIS A 607 -48.12 17.15 -3.61
C HIS A 607 -47.28 17.67 -4.78
N ILE A 608 -46.51 18.75 -4.60
CA ILE A 608 -45.69 19.34 -5.67
C ILE A 608 -44.30 18.70 -5.75
N LEU A 609 -43.57 18.62 -4.64
CA LEU A 609 -42.20 18.08 -4.62
C LEU A 609 -42.07 16.68 -5.27
N PRO A 610 -43.00 15.73 -5.05
CA PRO A 610 -42.94 14.42 -5.73
C PRO A 610 -42.99 14.51 -7.26
N ASN A 611 -43.62 15.53 -7.85
CA ASN A 611 -43.70 15.70 -9.31
C ASN A 611 -42.41 16.28 -9.91
N VAL A 612 -41.57 16.92 -9.10
CA VAL A 612 -40.29 17.50 -9.54
C VAL A 612 -39.07 16.67 -9.14
N ILE A 613 -39.27 15.59 -8.35
CA ILE A 613 -38.19 14.76 -7.81
C ILE A 613 -37.33 14.12 -8.89
N SER A 614 -37.93 13.80 -10.03
CA SER A 614 -37.23 13.25 -11.20
C SER A 614 -36.14 14.19 -11.70
N VAL A 615 -36.46 15.48 -11.84
CA VAL A 615 -35.51 16.51 -12.28
C VAL A 615 -34.44 16.75 -11.21
N ILE A 616 -34.83 16.70 -9.93
CA ILE A 616 -33.88 16.82 -8.81
C ILE A 616 -32.87 15.68 -8.85
N LEU A 617 -33.32 14.42 -8.95
CA LEU A 617 -32.45 13.24 -8.96
C LEU A 617 -31.41 13.29 -10.09
N VAL A 618 -31.83 13.74 -11.28
CA VAL A 618 -30.92 13.97 -12.41
C VAL A 618 -29.84 14.98 -12.03
N SER A 619 -30.22 16.15 -11.51
CA SER A 619 -29.24 17.15 -11.09
C SER A 619 -28.31 16.65 -9.99
N LEU A 620 -28.80 15.89 -9.01
CA LEU A 620 -27.95 15.32 -7.96
C LEU A 620 -26.86 14.40 -8.51
N THR A 621 -27.15 13.63 -9.57
CA THR A 621 -26.13 12.77 -10.19
C THR A 621 -25.03 13.58 -10.89
N LEU A 622 -25.40 14.65 -11.58
CA LEU A 622 -24.44 15.56 -12.24
C LEU A 622 -23.65 16.37 -11.21
N ASP A 623 -24.32 16.87 -10.16
CA ASP A 623 -23.70 17.59 -9.05
C ASP A 623 -22.72 16.68 -8.31
N PHE A 624 -23.00 15.38 -8.19
CA PHE A 624 -22.09 14.43 -7.55
C PHE A 624 -20.76 14.32 -8.30
N ALA A 625 -20.82 14.18 -9.63
CA ALA A 625 -19.62 14.22 -10.46
C ALA A 625 -18.90 15.57 -10.36
N GLY A 626 -19.64 16.69 -10.37
CA GLY A 626 -19.09 18.03 -10.22
C GLY A 626 -18.39 18.24 -8.87
N CYS A 627 -18.99 17.79 -7.76
CA CYS A 627 -18.39 17.87 -6.42
C CYS A 627 -17.14 16.99 -6.30
N MET A 628 -17.12 15.80 -6.91
CA MET A 628 -15.93 14.95 -6.95
C MET A 628 -14.76 15.62 -7.68
N LEU A 629 -15.01 16.21 -8.86
CA LEU A 629 -14.01 16.98 -9.59
C LEU A 629 -13.52 18.19 -8.78
N THR A 630 -14.45 18.90 -8.16
CA THR A 630 -14.14 20.09 -7.34
C THR A 630 -13.26 19.75 -6.14
N GLU A 631 -13.60 18.70 -5.39
CA GLU A 631 -12.75 18.15 -4.31
C GLU A 631 -11.37 17.78 -4.86
N SER A 632 -11.34 17.08 -6.00
CA SER A 632 -10.09 16.63 -6.59
C SER A 632 -9.20 17.80 -7.00
N SER A 633 -9.77 18.89 -7.54
CA SER A 633 -9.04 20.12 -7.87
C SER A 633 -8.48 20.82 -6.63
N LEU A 634 -9.25 20.91 -5.54
CA LEU A 634 -8.76 21.49 -4.29
C LEU A 634 -7.64 20.65 -3.68
N SER A 635 -7.82 19.34 -3.65
CA SER A 635 -6.82 18.37 -3.19
C SER A 635 -5.54 18.41 -4.04
N TYR A 636 -5.68 18.52 -5.37
CA TYR A 636 -4.57 18.73 -6.32
C TYR A 636 -3.74 19.98 -5.99
N LEU A 637 -4.42 21.08 -5.67
CA LEU A 637 -3.79 22.35 -5.32
C LEU A 637 -3.24 22.37 -3.87
N GLY A 638 -3.44 21.31 -3.08
CA GLY A 638 -2.98 21.20 -1.70
C GLY A 638 -3.92 21.81 -0.65
N PHE A 639 -5.13 22.22 -1.05
CA PHE A 639 -6.16 22.83 -0.20
C PHE A 639 -7.34 21.88 0.09
N GLY A 640 -7.18 20.60 -0.24
CA GLY A 640 -8.16 19.56 0.07
C GLY A 640 -7.68 18.66 1.20
N VAL A 641 -7.84 17.35 1.00
CA VAL A 641 -7.40 16.35 1.97
C VAL A 641 -5.87 16.28 1.96
N LYS A 642 -5.25 16.46 3.15
CA LYS A 642 -3.79 16.45 3.27
C LYS A 642 -3.23 15.02 3.26
N LEU A 643 -1.99 14.91 2.79
CA LEU A 643 -1.17 13.69 2.96
C LEU A 643 -1.01 13.39 4.47
N PRO A 644 -0.94 12.11 4.89
CA PRO A 644 -0.78 10.90 4.08
C PRO A 644 -2.08 10.29 3.50
N GLN A 645 -3.25 10.79 3.89
CA GLN A 645 -4.54 10.24 3.44
C GLN A 645 -4.68 10.39 1.92
N PRO A 646 -4.88 9.31 1.14
CA PRO A 646 -5.07 9.43 -0.30
C PRO A 646 -6.48 9.93 -0.65
N THR A 647 -6.57 10.75 -1.68
CA THR A 647 -7.76 11.02 -2.51
C THR A 647 -7.33 10.96 -3.97
N TRP A 648 -8.25 10.73 -4.91
CA TRP A 648 -7.84 10.75 -6.33
C TRP A 648 -7.26 12.09 -6.75
N GLY A 649 -7.73 13.19 -6.16
CA GLY A 649 -7.16 14.53 -6.36
C GLY A 649 -5.74 14.68 -5.83
N ASN A 650 -5.49 14.36 -4.56
CA ASN A 650 -4.18 14.66 -3.97
C ASN A 650 -3.05 13.74 -4.49
N MET A 651 -3.41 12.57 -5.02
CA MET A 651 -2.47 11.70 -5.71
C MET A 651 -1.91 12.35 -7.00
N LEU A 652 -2.61 13.35 -7.54
CA LEU A 652 -2.16 14.11 -8.71
C LEU A 652 -1.22 15.26 -8.36
N ASN A 653 -1.00 15.62 -7.08
CA ASN A 653 -0.16 16.78 -6.68
C ASN A 653 1.23 16.76 -7.33
N GLY A 654 1.79 15.57 -7.54
CA GLY A 654 3.09 15.37 -8.14
C GLY A 654 3.21 15.85 -9.60
N CYS A 655 2.10 16.07 -10.33
CA CYS A 655 2.14 16.52 -11.73
C CYS A 655 2.77 17.91 -11.91
N ASN A 656 2.87 18.71 -10.85
CA ASN A 656 3.56 20.00 -10.89
C ASN A 656 5.10 19.85 -11.01
N ASN A 657 5.63 18.64 -10.93
CA ASN A 657 7.06 18.34 -11.08
C ASN A 657 7.33 17.72 -12.47
N GLU A 658 8.25 18.33 -13.22
CA GLU A 658 8.66 17.89 -14.57
C GLU A 658 9.15 16.43 -14.59
N LEU A 659 9.89 16.01 -13.57
CA LEU A 659 10.39 14.64 -13.46
C LEU A 659 9.23 13.64 -13.31
N VAL A 660 8.18 14.01 -12.56
CA VAL A 660 7.02 13.14 -12.34
C VAL A 660 6.19 13.00 -13.62
N ILE A 661 5.96 14.10 -14.34
CA ILE A 661 5.15 14.06 -15.55
C ILE A 661 5.87 13.33 -16.69
N GLY A 662 7.18 13.52 -16.82
CA GLY A 662 8.01 12.92 -17.89
C GLY A 662 8.40 11.47 -17.62
N THR A 663 8.80 11.15 -16.39
CA THR A 663 9.43 9.86 -16.08
C THR A 663 8.49 8.93 -15.29
N PHE A 664 7.81 9.44 -14.26
CA PHE A 664 6.95 8.63 -13.37
C PHE A 664 5.48 8.67 -13.77
N TRP A 665 5.20 8.41 -15.05
CA TRP A 665 3.88 8.57 -15.66
C TRP A 665 2.76 7.84 -14.90
N TRP A 666 3.04 6.69 -14.29
CA TRP A 666 2.06 5.89 -13.55
C TRP A 666 1.56 6.60 -12.27
N ARG A 667 2.35 7.50 -11.68
CA ARG A 667 1.98 8.26 -10.47
C ARG A 667 0.77 9.15 -10.70
N TRP A 668 0.64 9.72 -11.89
CA TRP A 668 -0.46 10.62 -12.23
C TRP A 668 -1.50 9.97 -13.15
N LEU A 669 -1.07 9.11 -14.09
CA LEU A 669 -1.96 8.56 -15.10
C LEU A 669 -3.02 7.65 -14.47
N PHE A 670 -2.64 6.74 -13.57
CA PHE A 670 -3.62 5.82 -12.98
C PHE A 670 -4.66 6.54 -12.11
N PRO A 671 -4.29 7.42 -11.16
CA PRO A 671 -5.29 8.19 -10.41
C PRO A 671 -6.19 9.04 -11.32
N ALA A 672 -5.62 9.69 -12.35
CA ALA A 672 -6.37 10.48 -13.32
C ALA A 672 -7.37 9.62 -14.10
N LEU A 673 -6.99 8.42 -14.55
CA LEU A 673 -7.88 7.51 -15.26
C LEU A 673 -9.05 7.04 -14.39
N PHE A 674 -8.80 6.70 -13.12
CA PHE A 674 -9.88 6.31 -12.21
C PHE A 674 -10.86 7.46 -11.97
N LEU A 675 -10.35 8.67 -11.74
CA LEU A 675 -11.18 9.87 -11.60
C LEU A 675 -11.97 10.16 -12.86
N LEU A 676 -11.32 10.14 -14.03
CA LEU A 676 -11.91 10.41 -15.35
C LEU A 676 -13.03 9.43 -15.67
N ILE A 677 -12.73 8.12 -15.63
CA ILE A 677 -13.68 7.06 -15.98
C ILE A 677 -14.89 7.12 -15.06
N THR A 678 -14.67 7.28 -13.75
CA THR A 678 -15.77 7.34 -12.77
C THR A 678 -16.65 8.55 -13.02
N THR A 679 -16.06 9.73 -13.23
CA THR A 679 -16.79 10.98 -13.46
C THR A 679 -17.59 10.94 -14.75
N ILE A 680 -16.99 10.48 -15.85
CA ILE A 680 -17.68 10.34 -17.14
C ILE A 680 -18.86 9.36 -17.02
N CYS A 681 -18.65 8.20 -16.38
CA CYS A 681 -19.71 7.22 -16.26
C CYS A 681 -20.87 7.71 -15.37
N ILE A 682 -20.59 8.46 -14.31
CA ILE A 682 -21.64 9.10 -13.48
C ILE A 682 -22.43 10.11 -14.32
N ASN A 683 -21.76 10.95 -15.11
CA ASN A 683 -22.43 11.92 -15.98
C ASN A 683 -23.30 11.25 -17.03
N ILE A 684 -22.80 10.20 -17.71
CA ILE A 684 -23.58 9.44 -18.69
C ILE A 684 -24.82 8.81 -18.06
N VAL A 685 -24.71 8.29 -16.82
CA VAL A 685 -25.87 7.76 -16.08
C VAL A 685 -26.86 8.87 -15.78
N GLY A 686 -26.41 10.04 -15.32
CA GLY A 686 -27.25 11.19 -15.03
C GLY A 686 -28.00 11.74 -16.24
N ASP A 687 -27.28 11.94 -17.36
CA ASP A 687 -27.88 12.40 -18.61
C ASP A 687 -28.85 11.36 -19.18
N SER A 688 -28.53 10.07 -19.08
CA SER A 688 -29.44 9.02 -19.54
C SER A 688 -30.70 8.95 -18.68
N LEU A 689 -30.61 9.20 -17.37
CA LEU A 689 -31.77 9.35 -16.49
C LEU A 689 -32.60 10.56 -16.89
N ARG A 690 -31.96 11.69 -17.22
CA ARG A 690 -32.63 12.90 -17.69
C ARG A 690 -33.46 12.64 -18.92
N ASP A 691 -32.84 12.06 -19.94
CA ASP A 691 -33.50 11.79 -21.21
C ASP A 691 -34.74 10.92 -21.01
N VAL A 692 -34.65 9.90 -20.15
CA VAL A 692 -35.73 8.93 -19.95
C VAL A 692 -36.83 9.47 -19.03
N LEU A 693 -36.53 10.50 -18.24
CA LEU A 693 -37.49 11.21 -17.40
C LEU A 693 -38.12 12.42 -18.11
N ASP A 694 -37.59 12.83 -19.27
CA ASP A 694 -38.17 13.90 -20.08
C ASP A 694 -39.36 13.37 -20.91
N PRO A 695 -40.60 13.82 -20.62
CA PRO A 695 -41.80 13.35 -21.32
C PRO A 695 -41.83 13.67 -22.82
N LYS A 696 -40.99 14.62 -23.29
CA LYS A 696 -40.90 14.98 -24.71
C LYS A 696 -40.02 14.02 -25.52
N SER A 697 -39.15 13.25 -24.87
CA SER A 697 -38.23 12.34 -25.57
C SER A 697 -38.93 11.13 -26.20
N ASP A 698 -40.08 10.74 -25.66
CA ASP A 698 -40.93 9.67 -26.19
C ASP A 698 -41.89 10.15 -27.30
N ALA A 699 -42.03 11.47 -27.52
CA ALA A 699 -42.89 12.01 -28.58
C ALA A 699 -42.22 12.05 -29.96
N ASP A 700 -40.88 11.96 -30.01
CA ASP A 700 -40.07 12.01 -31.24
C ASP A 700 -39.56 10.61 -31.69
N ARG A 701 -40.00 9.52 -31.04
CA ARG A 701 -39.67 8.13 -31.36
C ARG A 701 -40.90 7.33 -31.72
#